data_AF-A0A098RZF3-F1
#
_entry.id   AF-A0A098RZF3-F1
#
_cell.length_a   1.000
_cell.length_b   1.000
_cell.length_c   1.000
_cell.angle_alpha   90.00
_cell.angle_beta   90.00
_cell.angle_gamma   90.00
#
_symmetry.space_group_name_H-M   'P 1'
#
loop_
_entity.id
_entity.type
_entity.pdbx_description
1 polymer ?
#
loop_
_entity_poly.entity_id
_entity_poly.type
_entity_poly.pdbx_seq_one_letter_code
_entity_poly.pdbx_strand_id
1 'polypeptide(L)'
;MDSLQKEVDAYVAQYFSGEVLAPQASVPVQVHIIRRTNGTGGLSISAWNNALNNLNSLYTGANLNFFECSPPNIINSNTYFDLNQSEEGALHSLHGVSNVLNIYIPGGDLISSSGGSLCGYAYFPFGGSPDLIVVKSSCMTSGNTFAHEIGHYFGLYHTHGKINCGSITDELVNGSNCSFAGDDVCDTSADPGLQGIDCDVWQVNTACQYTGTFVDANGQPFDPDPTNIMSYSRKQCRDFLSNGQLGRASFYQSNYRNNLNCQVLCGPPTGLEETNSGYAFISLDWDAVPGATGYQTRYRTLGNTSWTEGLVFSTPGVTWGNIPPCSTYEFQVRADCGSGLGDYSSSLIASTDGCGDNYCYSYGISWDNWIEGVSMANLNNSSGNGFGYTNYTNLSATVDRGETYSITLDPERDNNVSTVYWRVWIDFNQDGDFADAGEQVVSTSGSGFAPVTVSLDIPSSASLGTTRMRVAMNPNVYPGYCATGNERDVEDYSVNIQGFNCTPPTGLTTSSVGYSHFQLSANLVQGADLYQSRVRASGSTSWTVGSWFTNPANIVWANAQPCTTYEVQIRSDCDGIFSDYSSSHLFTTAGCGDDYCYSYGFSWDQWIDGVIFSNLNNSSGNGYGYTNFTNLSAAVEQGGSYNIGLNAETDVSATTVYWRVWIDLNNDGDFNDSGEQVLSVTGNSNGLASGNIDIPASASLGTTRMRIAMSPNGYPSICGTGGNLDVEDYGLTISAPPCPLPDNFNIQSTGVSHVVLDWDNVTEASSYTTRRRKQGTTTWEDGNSFASSSVIWGNCEPCTTYEFQVMTNCSNSNSNSGFSNTITATTQGCGDSYCYSYGLSWDHWISGVNVASIANASGNGYGYTDYTNISANLTKGDSYTLNLTADTDVVPSSVYWRVWVDFNNDNDFTDAGEQVFSATGLSNGITTGSVNMPSTAVTGTTRMRVAMGRDNYSLPCETGSSIDVEDYTVNILAPNFFLNVTPLNLSFSSIGGSSGISLSSNTSWTVTDNASWISVTPSSDTGNNTLTVDCNVYTGLVPRTAEITIATTDGLIVRQVQVTQQPADPLLEINPAVLNFGANGGSASVNVTSNQDWLVGTPGVSWFQVLTTGGTGNGAITVQCNPNPNHNSRSATVTLTGSSGGTATLSVTQQGSQICGTPQALSATLLKPTRATVSWEAVSGATAYSLEVRLLGNNSWEFFTVATTQVELAGFAPCEFYEFRVMANCGNTFSVPFTFQTEGCGPYCDSYGTRNLQILD
;
A
#
# COMPACT_ATOMS: atom_id res chain seq x y z
N MET A 1 56.54 -18.14 13.04
CA MET A 1 56.94 -17.85 11.66
C MET A 1 57.37 -19.13 10.95
N ASP A 2 58.52 -19.72 11.29
CA ASP A 2 59.08 -20.94 10.66
C ASP A 2 58.19 -22.22 10.63
N SER A 3 57.07 -22.27 11.39
CA SER A 3 56.03 -23.31 11.27
C SER A 3 54.97 -22.94 10.23
N LEU A 4 54.32 -21.79 10.39
CA LEU A 4 53.24 -21.30 9.52
C LEU A 4 53.67 -21.22 8.06
N GLN A 5 54.89 -20.77 7.77
CA GLN A 5 55.37 -20.73 6.40
C GLN A 5 55.46 -22.13 5.78
N LYS A 6 55.85 -23.16 6.54
CA LYS A 6 55.86 -24.54 6.05
C LYS A 6 54.46 -25.13 5.87
N GLU A 7 53.48 -24.66 6.64
CA GLU A 7 52.06 -24.99 6.46
C GLU A 7 51.50 -24.35 5.17
N VAL A 8 51.86 -23.09 4.90
CA VAL A 8 51.58 -22.39 3.64
C VAL A 8 52.23 -23.08 2.44
N ASP A 9 53.55 -23.30 2.47
CA ASP A 9 54.31 -23.89 1.38
C ASP A 9 53.77 -25.29 1.02
N ALA A 10 53.43 -26.09 2.04
CA ALA A 10 52.84 -27.42 1.86
C ALA A 10 51.43 -27.35 1.24
N TYR A 11 50.59 -26.40 1.67
CA TYR A 11 49.27 -26.19 1.08
C TYR A 11 49.38 -25.74 -0.39
N VAL A 12 50.23 -24.77 -0.68
CA VAL A 12 50.47 -24.27 -2.05
C VAL A 12 50.92 -25.42 -2.97
N ALA A 13 51.87 -26.25 -2.52
CA ALA A 13 52.33 -27.40 -3.27
C ALA A 13 51.22 -28.44 -3.53
N GLN A 14 50.35 -28.70 -2.55
CA GLN A 14 49.22 -29.64 -2.66
C GLN A 14 48.05 -29.10 -3.50
N TYR A 15 47.85 -27.78 -3.50
CA TYR A 15 46.79 -27.12 -4.27
C TYR A 15 47.08 -27.21 -5.78
N PHE A 16 48.30 -26.87 -6.21
CA PHE A 16 48.68 -26.95 -7.63
C PHE A 16 49.08 -28.35 -8.10
N SER A 17 49.35 -29.31 -7.21
CA SER A 17 49.44 -30.73 -7.58
C SER A 17 48.07 -31.38 -7.82
N GLY A 18 46.99 -30.75 -7.35
CA GLY A 18 45.63 -31.31 -7.36
C GLY A 18 45.36 -32.33 -6.24
N GLU A 19 46.26 -32.45 -5.26
CA GLU A 19 46.07 -33.31 -4.09
C GLU A 19 45.11 -32.68 -3.05
N VAL A 20 45.00 -31.35 -3.02
CA VAL A 20 44.02 -30.61 -2.23
C VAL A 20 43.15 -29.76 -3.14
N LEU A 21 41.85 -30.06 -3.17
CA LEU A 21 40.84 -29.18 -3.74
C LEU A 21 40.54 -28.07 -2.73
N ALA A 22 40.96 -26.83 -3.00
CA ALA A 22 40.46 -25.68 -2.24
C ALA A 22 38.93 -25.56 -2.44
N PRO A 23 38.13 -25.41 -1.38
CA PRO A 23 36.70 -25.15 -1.54
C PRO A 23 36.50 -23.82 -2.29
N GLN A 24 35.43 -23.72 -3.08
CA GLN A 24 35.08 -22.44 -3.73
C GLN A 24 34.69 -21.44 -2.63
N ALA A 25 35.54 -20.46 -2.39
CA ALA A 25 35.41 -19.53 -1.29
C ALA A 25 34.70 -18.26 -1.76
N SER A 26 33.39 -18.22 -1.54
CA SER A 26 32.59 -17.01 -1.73
C SER A 26 32.91 -16.01 -0.61
N VAL A 27 33.68 -14.96 -0.93
CA VAL A 27 34.07 -13.90 0.02
C VAL A 27 32.98 -12.81 0.03
N PRO A 28 32.24 -12.64 1.13
CA PRO A 28 31.24 -11.58 1.23
C PRO A 28 31.93 -10.23 1.44
N VAL A 29 31.53 -9.24 0.65
CA VAL A 29 32.01 -7.85 0.80
C VAL A 29 30.86 -6.91 1.11
N GLN A 30 31.13 -5.87 1.90
CA GLN A 30 30.29 -4.68 1.99
C GLN A 30 31.08 -3.49 1.45
N VAL A 31 30.54 -2.81 0.44
CA VAL A 31 31.16 -1.60 -0.10
C VAL A 31 30.51 -0.34 0.49
N HIS A 32 31.34 0.65 0.76
CA HIS A 32 30.98 1.96 1.30
C HIS A 32 31.53 3.05 0.38
N ILE A 33 30.68 3.58 -0.49
CA ILE A 33 31.04 4.63 -1.46
C ILE A 33 30.81 5.98 -0.81
N ILE A 34 31.89 6.72 -0.57
CA ILE A 34 31.83 8.02 0.11
C ILE A 34 31.73 9.14 -0.92
N ARG A 35 30.74 10.02 -0.74
CA ARG A 35 30.44 11.18 -1.60
C ARG A 35 30.36 12.44 -0.75
N ARG A 36 30.35 13.62 -1.38
CA ARG A 36 30.07 14.87 -0.68
C ARG A 36 28.64 14.88 -0.14
N THR A 37 28.33 15.72 0.86
CA THR A 37 26.98 15.84 1.44
C THR A 37 25.90 16.22 0.44
N ASN A 38 26.26 16.82 -0.70
CA ASN A 38 25.37 17.12 -1.81
C ASN A 38 25.23 15.97 -2.84
N GLY A 39 25.68 14.75 -2.52
CA GLY A 39 25.62 13.57 -3.38
C GLY A 39 26.65 13.52 -4.51
N THR A 40 27.54 14.52 -4.63
CA THR A 40 28.50 14.61 -5.76
C THR A 40 29.87 14.00 -5.44
N GLY A 41 30.55 13.50 -6.48
CA GLY A 41 31.82 12.77 -6.34
C GLY A 41 31.63 11.34 -5.82
N GLY A 42 32.73 10.67 -5.49
CA GLY A 42 32.72 9.24 -5.18
C GLY A 42 32.63 8.35 -6.42
N LEU A 43 32.71 7.04 -6.20
CA LEU A 43 32.66 6.04 -7.28
C LEU A 43 31.23 5.87 -7.81
N SER A 44 31.10 5.56 -9.11
CA SER A 44 29.83 5.14 -9.70
C SER A 44 29.62 3.64 -9.50
N ILE A 45 28.35 3.20 -9.44
CA ILE A 45 28.03 1.77 -9.28
C ILE A 45 28.60 0.94 -10.43
N SER A 46 28.54 1.45 -11.67
CA SER A 46 29.18 0.80 -12.83
C SER A 46 30.70 0.63 -12.66
N ALA A 47 31.41 1.64 -12.14
CA ALA A 47 32.86 1.55 -11.92
C ALA A 47 33.22 0.61 -10.76
N TRP A 48 32.36 0.52 -9.74
CA TRP A 48 32.46 -0.49 -8.68
C TRP A 48 32.27 -1.91 -9.24
N ASN A 49 31.17 -2.17 -9.95
CA ASN A 49 30.87 -3.48 -10.53
C ASN A 49 31.98 -3.95 -11.48
N ASN A 50 32.56 -3.03 -12.28
CA ASN A 50 33.71 -3.32 -13.14
C ASN A 50 34.97 -3.69 -12.31
N ALA A 51 35.23 -3.00 -11.20
CA ALA A 51 36.36 -3.33 -10.31
C ALA A 51 36.18 -4.68 -9.60
N LEU A 52 34.96 -5.01 -9.18
CA LEU A 52 34.61 -6.30 -8.56
C LEU A 52 34.70 -7.47 -9.56
N ASN A 53 34.21 -7.29 -10.79
CA ASN A 53 34.35 -8.27 -11.87
C ASN A 53 35.82 -8.52 -12.24
N ASN A 54 36.62 -7.46 -12.32
CA ASN A 54 38.06 -7.54 -12.56
C ASN A 54 38.78 -8.27 -11.41
N LEU A 55 38.41 -8.00 -10.15
CA LEU A 55 38.94 -8.72 -8.98
C LEU A 55 38.64 -10.23 -9.06
N ASN A 56 37.40 -10.58 -9.38
CA ASN A 56 36.98 -11.98 -9.57
C ASN A 56 37.75 -12.68 -10.69
N SER A 57 38.04 -11.98 -11.79
CA SER A 57 38.87 -12.52 -12.87
C SER A 57 40.32 -12.79 -12.43
N LEU A 58 40.90 -11.91 -11.61
CA LEU A 58 42.30 -12.01 -11.16
C LEU A 58 42.49 -13.10 -10.09
N TYR A 59 41.54 -13.25 -9.17
CA TYR A 59 41.61 -14.22 -8.07
C TYR A 59 40.97 -15.58 -8.38
N THR A 60 40.46 -15.80 -9.60
CA THR A 60 39.81 -17.07 -9.97
C THR A 60 40.73 -18.30 -9.78
N GLY A 61 42.04 -18.15 -10.00
CA GLY A 61 43.03 -19.21 -9.76
C GLY A 61 43.28 -19.53 -8.28
N ALA A 62 42.86 -18.67 -7.35
CA ALA A 62 42.83 -18.94 -5.91
C ALA A 62 41.51 -19.60 -5.44
N ASN A 63 40.59 -19.88 -6.38
CA ASN A 63 39.21 -20.33 -6.15
C ASN A 63 38.38 -19.39 -5.23
N LEU A 64 38.73 -18.09 -5.22
CA LEU A 64 38.01 -17.05 -4.49
C LEU A 64 37.00 -16.36 -5.43
N ASN A 65 35.80 -16.08 -4.91
CA ASN A 65 34.80 -15.26 -5.60
C ASN A 65 34.20 -14.21 -4.64
N PHE A 66 34.43 -12.94 -4.92
CA PHE A 66 33.93 -11.80 -4.17
C PHE A 66 32.51 -11.46 -4.61
N PHE A 67 31.60 -11.28 -3.65
CA PHE A 67 30.20 -10.92 -3.90
C PHE A 67 29.69 -9.92 -2.85
N GLU A 68 28.77 -9.05 -3.26
CA GLU A 68 28.15 -8.07 -2.36
C GLU A 68 27.20 -8.77 -1.38
N CYS A 69 27.40 -8.57 -0.07
CA CYS A 69 26.49 -9.11 0.96
C CYS A 69 25.22 -8.25 1.11
N SER A 70 25.34 -6.94 0.88
CA SER A 70 24.20 -6.04 0.67
C SER A 70 24.57 -4.94 -0.34
N PRO A 71 23.59 -4.18 -0.88
CA PRO A 71 23.86 -3.12 -1.86
C PRO A 71 24.88 -2.06 -1.40
N PRO A 72 25.52 -1.33 -2.32
CA PRO A 72 26.49 -0.29 -2.00
C PRO A 72 25.95 0.79 -1.05
N ASN A 73 26.56 0.88 0.14
CA ASN A 73 26.25 1.89 1.14
C ASN A 73 26.81 3.25 0.69
N ILE A 74 25.95 4.25 0.51
CA ILE A 74 26.33 5.59 0.02
C ILE A 74 26.46 6.58 1.18
N ILE A 75 27.71 6.88 1.56
CA ILE A 75 28.03 7.77 2.68
C ILE A 75 28.21 9.19 2.15
N ASN A 76 27.18 10.03 2.26
CA ASN A 76 27.22 11.44 1.87
C ASN A 76 27.86 12.29 3.00
N SER A 77 29.19 12.35 3.07
CA SER A 77 29.95 13.06 4.11
C SER A 77 31.12 13.86 3.52
N ASN A 78 31.12 15.19 3.72
CA ASN A 78 32.26 16.04 3.36
C ASN A 78 33.48 15.78 4.24
N THR A 79 33.28 15.31 5.49
CA THR A 79 34.38 14.97 6.41
C THR A 79 35.18 13.79 5.87
N TYR A 80 34.49 12.71 5.49
CA TYR A 80 35.13 11.48 5.03
C TYR A 80 35.37 11.44 3.51
N PHE A 81 35.06 12.52 2.80
CA PHE A 81 35.30 12.62 1.36
C PHE A 81 36.80 12.60 1.02
N ASP A 82 37.58 13.41 1.75
CA ASP A 82 39.04 13.49 1.69
C ASP A 82 39.64 12.78 2.93
N LEU A 83 39.41 11.47 3.02
CA LEU A 83 39.59 10.64 4.22
C LEU A 83 41.05 10.61 4.72
N ASN A 84 41.24 10.91 6.01
CA ASN A 84 42.49 10.62 6.72
C ASN A 84 42.43 9.24 7.40
N GLN A 85 43.53 8.49 7.38
CA GLN A 85 43.65 7.18 8.03
C GLN A 85 43.34 7.21 9.55
N SER A 86 43.54 8.35 10.23
CA SER A 86 43.16 8.48 11.65
C SER A 86 41.64 8.54 11.90
N GLU A 87 40.83 8.75 10.86
CA GLU A 87 39.36 8.79 10.92
C GLU A 87 38.72 7.43 10.65
N GLU A 88 39.47 6.47 10.08
CA GLU A 88 38.98 5.14 9.69
C GLU A 88 38.28 4.42 10.84
N GLY A 89 38.86 4.41 12.04
CA GLY A 89 38.26 3.75 13.21
C GLY A 89 36.88 4.32 13.58
N ALA A 90 36.64 5.62 13.35
CA ALA A 90 35.33 6.25 13.57
C ALA A 90 34.35 5.94 12.41
N LEU A 91 34.83 5.96 11.17
CA LEU A 91 34.07 5.58 9.98
C LEU A 91 33.59 4.12 10.05
N HIS A 92 34.49 3.20 10.42
CA HIS A 92 34.20 1.78 10.56
C HIS A 92 33.33 1.47 11.78
N SER A 93 33.51 2.17 12.91
CA SER A 93 32.60 2.04 14.07
C SER A 93 31.17 2.50 13.78
N LEU A 94 30.96 3.35 12.78
CA LEU A 94 29.64 3.90 12.41
C LEU A 94 28.96 3.14 11.25
N HIS A 95 29.74 2.51 10.37
CA HIS A 95 29.22 1.91 9.13
C HIS A 95 29.69 0.46 8.87
N GLY A 96 30.61 -0.08 9.66
CA GLY A 96 31.16 -1.42 9.48
C GLY A 96 30.14 -2.54 9.69
N VAL A 97 30.14 -3.50 8.79
CA VAL A 97 29.33 -4.72 8.87
C VAL A 97 30.22 -5.87 9.36
N SER A 98 29.78 -6.57 10.40
CA SER A 98 30.49 -7.71 10.98
C SER A 98 30.55 -8.91 10.03
N ASN A 99 31.62 -9.71 10.12
CA ASN A 99 31.82 -10.95 9.37
C ASN A 99 31.87 -10.81 7.83
N VAL A 100 32.06 -9.60 7.29
CA VAL A 100 32.25 -9.36 5.86
C VAL A 100 33.47 -8.48 5.63
N LEU A 101 34.05 -8.53 4.44
CA LEU A 101 35.13 -7.63 4.06
C LEU A 101 34.56 -6.24 3.74
N ASN A 102 34.85 -5.26 4.60
CA ASN A 102 34.40 -3.88 4.45
C ASN A 102 35.34 -3.10 3.51
N ILE A 103 34.79 -2.42 2.52
CA ILE A 103 35.57 -1.75 1.45
C ILE A 103 35.18 -0.27 1.41
N TYR A 104 36.02 0.59 1.99
CA TYR A 104 35.79 2.03 2.04
C TYR A 104 36.40 2.75 0.84
N ILE A 105 35.57 3.50 0.11
CA ILE A 105 35.95 4.16 -1.15
C ILE A 105 35.75 5.67 -1.04
N PRO A 106 36.75 6.43 -0.54
CA PRO A 106 36.70 7.89 -0.51
C PRO A 106 36.66 8.51 -1.91
N GLY A 107 35.75 9.48 -2.08
CA GLY A 107 35.53 10.18 -3.34
C GLY A 107 36.54 11.29 -3.65
N GLY A 108 37.31 11.72 -2.66
CA GLY A 108 38.37 12.71 -2.73
C GLY A 108 39.73 12.08 -2.48
N ASP A 109 40.60 12.78 -1.75
CA ASP A 109 41.92 12.29 -1.38
C ASP A 109 41.89 11.20 -0.29
N LEU A 110 43.00 10.47 -0.16
CA LEU A 110 43.23 9.47 0.89
C LEU A 110 44.60 9.75 1.50
N ILE A 111 44.64 10.06 2.80
CA ILE A 111 45.80 10.63 3.46
C ILE A 111 46.26 9.71 4.60
N SER A 112 47.55 9.36 4.63
CA SER A 112 48.13 8.56 5.71
C SER A 112 48.09 9.30 7.06
N SER A 113 48.26 8.54 8.14
CA SER A 113 48.51 9.08 9.49
C SER A 113 49.77 9.97 9.58
N SER A 114 50.67 9.89 8.59
CA SER A 114 51.87 10.75 8.45
C SER A 114 51.70 11.92 7.46
N GLY A 115 50.53 12.11 6.85
CA GLY A 115 50.22 13.21 5.93
C GLY A 115 50.60 12.99 4.46
N GLY A 116 50.98 11.78 4.07
CA GLY A 116 51.26 11.41 2.67
C GLY A 116 50.02 10.95 1.92
N SER A 117 49.93 11.21 0.61
CA SER A 117 48.83 10.68 -0.21
C SER A 117 49.02 9.18 -0.44
N LEU A 118 47.95 8.43 -0.23
CA LEU A 118 47.85 7.00 -0.55
C LEU A 118 46.92 6.76 -1.75
N CYS A 119 46.94 5.54 -2.28
CA CYS A 119 45.93 5.04 -3.22
C CYS A 119 45.02 3.99 -2.56
N GLY A 120 45.55 3.21 -1.63
CA GLY A 120 44.83 2.30 -0.77
C GLY A 120 45.70 1.88 0.42
N TYR A 121 45.14 1.04 1.29
CA TYR A 121 45.85 0.19 2.24
C TYR A 121 44.91 -0.93 2.75
N ALA A 122 45.51 -1.98 3.30
CA ALA A 122 44.82 -3.16 3.81
C ALA A 122 45.47 -3.71 5.08
N TYR A 123 44.72 -4.56 5.78
CA TYR A 123 45.16 -5.24 7.00
C TYR A 123 45.46 -6.72 6.75
N PHE A 124 46.72 -7.10 7.01
CA PHE A 124 47.18 -8.49 6.97
C PHE A 124 46.35 -9.40 7.90
N PRO A 125 46.19 -10.71 7.59
CA PRO A 125 45.28 -11.63 8.28
C PRO A 125 45.79 -12.12 9.67
N PHE A 126 46.54 -11.28 10.38
CA PHE A 126 47.21 -11.60 11.64
C PHE A 126 46.84 -10.63 12.76
N GLY A 127 47.02 -11.07 14.02
CA GLY A 127 46.95 -10.19 15.19
C GLY A 127 45.55 -9.67 15.59
N GLY A 128 44.48 -10.18 14.97
CA GLY A 128 43.12 -9.66 15.18
C GLY A 128 42.84 -8.35 14.43
N SER A 129 43.57 -8.10 13.33
CA SER A 129 43.37 -6.92 12.48
C SER A 129 42.02 -6.96 11.75
N PRO A 130 41.36 -5.80 11.53
CA PRO A 130 39.97 -5.75 11.06
C PRO A 130 39.74 -6.42 9.69
N ASP A 131 38.50 -6.83 9.46
CA ASP A 131 38.00 -7.34 8.19
C ASP A 131 37.65 -6.16 7.25
N LEU A 132 38.64 -5.30 6.94
CA LEU A 132 38.45 -4.12 6.08
C LEU A 132 39.66 -3.78 5.19
N ILE A 133 39.38 -3.05 4.10
CA ILE A 133 40.36 -2.33 3.26
C ILE A 133 39.84 -0.93 2.89
N VAL A 134 40.75 -0.02 2.53
CA VAL A 134 40.42 1.35 2.09
C VAL A 134 41.10 1.61 0.74
N VAL A 135 40.36 2.07 -0.27
CA VAL A 135 40.91 2.37 -1.61
C VAL A 135 40.30 3.64 -2.18
N LYS A 136 41.14 4.61 -2.51
CA LYS A 136 40.74 5.88 -3.12
C LYS A 136 40.00 5.64 -4.44
N SER A 137 38.86 6.29 -4.64
CA SER A 137 38.01 6.13 -5.84
C SER A 137 38.77 6.26 -7.17
N SER A 138 39.73 7.20 -7.28
CA SER A 138 40.56 7.38 -8.48
C SER A 138 41.59 6.25 -8.72
N CYS A 139 41.80 5.36 -7.75
CA CYS A 139 42.74 4.23 -7.83
C CYS A 139 42.03 2.88 -8.03
N MET A 140 40.74 2.78 -7.71
CA MET A 140 39.93 1.55 -7.83
C MET A 140 40.01 0.90 -9.22
N THR A 141 39.91 1.69 -10.29
CA THR A 141 39.99 1.23 -11.69
C THR A 141 41.34 1.50 -12.35
N SER A 142 42.34 1.98 -11.60
CA SER A 142 43.65 2.36 -12.14
C SER A 142 44.74 1.39 -11.71
N GLY A 143 45.14 0.52 -12.65
CA GLY A 143 46.32 -0.35 -12.51
C GLY A 143 46.29 -1.29 -11.31
N ASN A 144 45.15 -1.98 -11.17
CA ASN A 144 44.90 -3.07 -10.23
C ASN A 144 45.24 -2.77 -8.75
N THR A 145 45.16 -1.49 -8.35
CA THR A 145 45.34 -1.09 -6.95
C THR A 145 44.35 -1.80 -6.01
N PHE A 146 43.08 -1.96 -6.41
CA PHE A 146 42.09 -2.70 -5.64
C PHE A 146 42.51 -4.18 -5.41
N ALA A 147 43.05 -4.85 -6.43
CA ALA A 147 43.53 -6.23 -6.33
C ALA A 147 44.83 -6.37 -5.50
N HIS A 148 45.67 -5.33 -5.48
CA HIS A 148 46.87 -5.22 -4.64
C HIS A 148 46.52 -5.18 -3.14
N GLU A 149 45.58 -4.32 -2.74
CA GLU A 149 45.12 -4.27 -1.33
C GLU A 149 44.44 -5.58 -0.89
N ILE A 150 43.68 -6.22 -1.78
CA ILE A 150 43.10 -7.57 -1.53
C ILE A 150 44.21 -8.61 -1.33
N GLY A 151 45.36 -8.48 -2.01
CA GLY A 151 46.50 -9.39 -1.83
C GLY A 151 47.08 -9.30 -0.43
N HIS A 152 47.30 -8.09 0.08
CA HIS A 152 47.72 -7.87 1.47
C HIS A 152 46.68 -8.38 2.48
N TYR A 153 45.39 -8.20 2.21
CA TYR A 153 44.31 -8.73 3.04
C TYR A 153 44.36 -10.26 3.19
N PHE A 154 44.75 -10.96 2.12
CA PHE A 154 45.03 -12.40 2.11
C PHE A 154 46.52 -12.74 2.24
N GLY A 155 47.29 -11.92 2.97
CA GLY A 155 48.61 -12.30 3.48
C GLY A 155 49.76 -12.27 2.48
N LEU A 156 49.59 -11.68 1.30
CA LEU A 156 50.68 -11.47 0.35
C LEU A 156 51.51 -10.23 0.73
N TYR A 157 52.83 -10.36 0.72
CA TYR A 157 53.73 -9.20 0.80
C TYR A 157 53.91 -8.56 -0.58
N HIS A 158 54.60 -7.42 -0.66
CA HIS A 158 55.11 -6.94 -1.95
C HIS A 158 56.21 -7.87 -2.45
N THR A 159 56.42 -7.95 -3.76
CA THR A 159 57.48 -8.77 -4.39
C THR A 159 58.88 -8.43 -3.86
N HIS A 160 59.18 -7.15 -3.60
CA HIS A 160 60.43 -6.71 -2.97
C HIS A 160 60.52 -7.00 -1.46
N GLY A 161 59.51 -7.67 -0.91
CA GLY A 161 59.43 -8.14 0.46
C GLY A 161 58.88 -7.13 1.47
N LYS A 162 59.35 -7.30 2.70
CA LYS A 162 58.71 -6.75 3.93
C LYS A 162 59.18 -5.34 4.29
N ILE A 163 60.06 -4.75 3.48
CA ILE A 163 60.64 -3.41 3.66
C ILE A 163 60.51 -2.67 2.32
N ASN A 164 59.81 -1.53 2.31
CA ASN A 164 59.51 -0.82 1.06
C ASN A 164 60.67 0.01 0.50
N CYS A 165 61.50 0.57 1.38
CA CYS A 165 62.57 1.52 1.03
C CYS A 165 63.76 1.36 1.99
N GLY A 166 64.96 1.71 1.54
CA GLY A 166 66.19 1.76 2.34
C GLY A 166 67.13 0.55 2.21
N SER A 167 66.68 -0.53 1.56
CA SER A 167 67.48 -1.72 1.23
C SER A 167 66.92 -2.43 -0.01
N ILE A 168 67.76 -3.17 -0.73
CA ILE A 168 67.29 -4.22 -1.66
C ILE A 168 66.74 -5.43 -0.87
N THR A 169 66.01 -6.32 -1.54
CA THR A 169 65.55 -7.59 -0.97
C THR A 169 66.70 -8.45 -0.42
N ASP A 170 66.40 -9.29 0.57
CA ASP A 170 67.27 -10.34 1.09
C ASP A 170 67.16 -11.67 0.30
N GLU A 171 66.25 -11.71 -0.67
CA GLU A 171 66.08 -12.83 -1.59
C GLU A 171 67.21 -12.95 -2.62
N LEU A 172 67.60 -14.20 -2.93
CA LEU A 172 68.65 -14.51 -3.89
C LEU A 172 68.05 -14.91 -5.24
N VAL A 173 68.62 -14.41 -6.34
CA VAL A 173 68.12 -14.61 -7.72
C VAL A 173 68.07 -16.08 -8.15
N ASN A 174 68.77 -16.96 -7.43
CA ASN A 174 68.75 -18.40 -7.64
C ASN A 174 67.63 -19.15 -6.89
N GLY A 175 66.75 -18.45 -6.16
CA GLY A 175 65.62 -19.04 -5.43
C GLY A 175 66.02 -19.92 -4.23
N SER A 176 67.27 -19.87 -3.75
CA SER A 176 67.70 -20.75 -2.65
C SER A 176 67.16 -20.37 -1.25
N ASN A 177 66.51 -19.20 -1.12
CA ASN A 177 65.87 -18.72 0.11
C ASN A 177 64.47 -18.10 -0.09
N CYS A 178 63.87 -18.21 -1.29
CA CYS A 178 62.59 -17.57 -1.65
C CYS A 178 61.41 -17.94 -0.73
N SER A 179 61.45 -19.07 -0.01
CA SER A 179 60.39 -19.45 0.93
C SER A 179 60.46 -18.75 2.30
N PHE A 180 61.43 -17.86 2.54
CA PHE A 180 61.54 -17.10 3.80
C PHE A 180 62.25 -15.74 3.67
N ALA A 181 62.52 -15.30 2.44
CA ALA A 181 63.13 -14.02 2.07
C ALA A 181 62.27 -13.36 1.00
N GLY A 182 62.44 -12.05 0.76
CA GLY A 182 61.56 -11.32 -0.16
C GLY A 182 60.08 -11.42 0.26
N ASP A 183 59.22 -11.82 -0.67
CA ASP A 183 57.78 -11.99 -0.44
C ASP A 183 57.36 -13.32 0.19
N ASP A 184 58.32 -14.22 0.48
CA ASP A 184 58.13 -15.64 0.87
C ASP A 184 57.37 -16.50 -0.17
N VAL A 185 57.50 -16.19 -1.46
CA VAL A 185 56.96 -17.00 -2.56
C VAL A 185 58.09 -17.35 -3.54
N CYS A 186 58.03 -18.54 -4.16
CA CYS A 186 59.12 -19.11 -4.96
C CYS A 186 58.83 -19.23 -6.47
N ASP A 187 57.66 -18.78 -6.93
CA ASP A 187 57.35 -18.59 -8.36
C ASP A 187 57.20 -17.11 -8.76
N THR A 188 57.54 -16.21 -7.83
CA THR A 188 57.87 -14.81 -8.04
C THR A 188 59.38 -14.67 -8.32
N SER A 189 59.77 -13.74 -9.20
CA SER A 189 61.19 -13.38 -9.39
C SER A 189 61.63 -12.40 -8.32
N ALA A 190 62.75 -12.69 -7.64
CA ALA A 190 63.36 -11.83 -6.63
C ALA A 190 63.45 -10.35 -7.07
N ASP A 191 62.84 -9.46 -6.29
CA ASP A 191 62.66 -8.04 -6.65
C ASP A 191 63.49 -7.11 -5.75
N PRO A 192 64.44 -6.31 -6.30
CA PRO A 192 65.27 -5.39 -5.54
C PRO A 192 64.56 -4.10 -5.12
N GLY A 193 63.27 -3.92 -5.47
CA GLY A 193 62.50 -2.70 -5.29
C GLY A 193 62.36 -1.92 -6.59
N LEU A 194 61.27 -2.16 -7.31
CA LEU A 194 60.98 -1.51 -8.61
C LEU A 194 60.85 0.02 -8.56
N GLN A 195 60.63 0.61 -7.38
CA GLN A 195 60.63 2.07 -7.16
C GLN A 195 62.03 2.64 -6.80
N GLY A 196 63.05 1.78 -6.77
CA GLY A 196 64.42 2.09 -6.35
C GLY A 196 64.61 2.06 -4.83
N ILE A 197 65.86 1.88 -4.38
CA ILE A 197 66.20 1.76 -2.94
C ILE A 197 65.67 2.94 -2.11
N ASP A 198 65.79 4.16 -2.63
CA ASP A 198 65.32 5.39 -1.97
C ASP A 198 63.84 5.70 -2.25
N CYS A 199 63.11 4.83 -2.95
CA CYS A 199 61.71 5.00 -3.38
C CYS A 199 61.40 6.23 -4.28
N ASP A 200 62.39 7.02 -4.68
CA ASP A 200 62.22 8.20 -5.55
C ASP A 200 62.51 7.92 -7.05
N VAL A 201 63.03 6.74 -7.43
CA VAL A 201 63.58 6.48 -8.77
C VAL A 201 63.09 5.14 -9.35
N TRP A 202 62.01 5.20 -10.13
CA TRP A 202 61.44 4.07 -10.87
C TRP A 202 62.49 3.30 -11.69
N GLN A 203 62.71 2.04 -11.35
CA GLN A 203 63.55 1.08 -12.09
C GLN A 203 62.76 0.37 -13.20
N VAL A 204 61.53 0.79 -13.49
CA VAL A 204 60.67 0.27 -14.55
C VAL A 204 60.40 1.38 -15.56
N ASN A 205 60.49 1.09 -16.86
CA ASN A 205 60.24 2.06 -17.93
C ASN A 205 58.73 2.18 -18.31
N THR A 206 58.39 3.01 -19.30
CA THR A 206 56.99 3.17 -19.76
C THR A 206 56.43 1.97 -20.51
N ALA A 207 57.29 1.04 -20.96
CA ALA A 207 56.94 -0.20 -21.64
C ALA A 207 56.95 -1.41 -20.68
N CYS A 208 56.87 -1.15 -19.37
CA CYS A 208 56.77 -2.18 -18.33
C CYS A 208 57.95 -3.15 -18.24
N GLN A 209 59.14 -2.70 -18.64
CA GLN A 209 60.39 -3.46 -18.52
C GLN A 209 61.22 -2.91 -17.35
N TYR A 210 61.85 -3.81 -16.60
CA TYR A 210 62.87 -3.47 -15.62
C TYR A 210 64.14 -2.92 -16.32
N THR A 211 64.74 -1.91 -15.72
CA THR A 211 65.94 -1.19 -16.21
C THR A 211 66.98 -0.94 -15.14
N GLY A 212 66.81 -1.52 -13.94
CA GLY A 212 67.76 -1.39 -12.84
C GLY A 212 69.01 -2.26 -13.03
N THR A 213 70.07 -1.96 -12.28
CA THR A 213 71.36 -2.66 -12.37
C THR A 213 71.78 -3.28 -11.02
N PHE A 214 70.82 -3.57 -10.14
CA PHE A 214 71.08 -4.19 -8.85
C PHE A 214 71.45 -5.67 -8.99
N VAL A 215 72.22 -6.17 -8.03
CA VAL A 215 72.63 -7.58 -7.92
C VAL A 215 72.38 -8.09 -6.50
N ASP A 216 72.14 -9.40 -6.36
CA ASP A 216 71.96 -10.06 -5.06
C ASP A 216 73.28 -10.19 -4.27
N ALA A 217 73.21 -10.77 -3.08
CA ALA A 217 74.38 -11.01 -2.23
C ALA A 217 75.43 -11.98 -2.84
N ASN A 218 75.10 -12.71 -3.91
CA ASN A 218 76.02 -13.55 -4.68
C ASN A 218 76.59 -12.84 -5.92
N GLY A 219 76.11 -11.63 -6.25
CA GLY A 219 76.47 -10.89 -7.45
C GLY A 219 75.66 -11.28 -8.69
N GLN A 220 74.54 -11.98 -8.55
CA GLN A 220 73.62 -12.28 -9.65
C GLN A 220 72.71 -11.06 -9.93
N PRO A 221 72.55 -10.60 -11.19
CA PRO A 221 71.63 -9.50 -11.50
C PRO A 221 70.18 -9.93 -11.33
N PHE A 222 69.36 -9.06 -10.73
CA PHE A 222 67.91 -9.29 -10.61
C PHE A 222 67.20 -9.12 -11.96
N ASP A 223 66.18 -9.94 -12.20
CA ASP A 223 65.27 -9.88 -13.36
C ASP A 223 63.81 -10.00 -12.87
N PRO A 224 63.29 -8.98 -12.14
CA PRO A 224 61.96 -8.99 -11.54
C PRO A 224 60.86 -8.76 -12.58
N ASP A 225 59.69 -9.38 -12.36
CA ASP A 225 58.51 -9.21 -13.21
C ASP A 225 57.75 -7.91 -12.87
N PRO A 226 57.73 -6.88 -13.75
CA PRO A 226 57.04 -5.63 -13.48
C PRO A 226 55.53 -5.68 -13.71
N THR A 227 54.94 -6.83 -14.10
CA THR A 227 53.48 -6.99 -14.26
C THR A 227 52.81 -7.67 -13.06
N ASN A 228 53.59 -8.18 -12.09
CA ASN A 228 53.05 -8.72 -10.86
C ASN A 228 52.27 -7.66 -10.06
N ILE A 229 51.05 -7.97 -9.65
CA ILE A 229 50.14 -7.06 -8.95
C ILE A 229 50.67 -6.65 -7.57
N MET A 230 51.41 -7.50 -6.87
CA MET A 230 51.98 -7.17 -5.56
C MET A 230 53.22 -6.27 -5.65
N SER A 231 53.76 -6.04 -6.85
CA SER A 231 54.95 -5.20 -7.03
C SER A 231 54.68 -3.70 -6.88
N TYR A 232 55.73 -2.96 -6.52
CA TYR A 232 55.81 -1.49 -6.66
C TYR A 232 56.28 -1.09 -8.07
N SER A 233 55.77 -1.79 -9.09
CA SER A 233 55.84 -1.37 -10.49
C SER A 233 54.92 -0.16 -10.76
N ARG A 234 55.02 0.40 -11.97
CA ARG A 234 54.06 1.42 -12.44
C ARG A 234 52.68 0.79 -12.54
N LYS A 235 51.66 1.47 -11.99
CA LYS A 235 50.28 0.95 -11.90
C LYS A 235 49.77 0.30 -13.18
N GLN A 236 49.93 0.97 -14.34
CA GLN A 236 49.41 0.47 -15.62
C GLN A 236 50.12 -0.79 -16.16
N CYS A 237 51.21 -1.23 -15.53
CA CYS A 237 51.90 -2.47 -15.87
C CYS A 237 51.33 -3.69 -15.16
N ARG A 238 50.59 -3.52 -14.06
CA ARG A 238 50.27 -4.61 -13.13
C ARG A 238 48.99 -5.34 -13.53
N ASP A 239 49.09 -6.61 -13.91
CA ASP A 239 47.98 -7.42 -14.45
C ASP A 239 47.94 -8.89 -13.97
N PHE A 240 48.97 -9.39 -13.29
CA PHE A 240 49.12 -10.82 -12.96
C PHE A 240 49.39 -11.09 -11.46
N LEU A 241 49.04 -12.30 -10.99
CA LEU A 241 49.43 -12.86 -9.70
C LEU A 241 49.97 -14.28 -9.93
N SER A 242 51.08 -14.63 -9.27
CA SER A 242 51.69 -15.95 -9.44
C SER A 242 50.81 -17.07 -8.89
N ASN A 243 51.09 -18.34 -9.25
CA ASN A 243 50.38 -19.46 -8.67
C ASN A 243 50.66 -19.53 -7.16
N GLY A 244 51.91 -19.39 -6.73
CA GLY A 244 52.29 -19.34 -5.32
C GLY A 244 51.54 -18.26 -4.54
N GLN A 245 51.40 -17.05 -5.11
CA GLN A 245 50.59 -15.97 -4.55
C GLN A 245 49.10 -16.34 -4.47
N LEU A 246 48.50 -16.89 -5.53
CA LEU A 246 47.09 -17.30 -5.54
C LEU A 246 46.79 -18.44 -4.55
N GLY A 247 47.65 -19.45 -4.47
CA GLY A 247 47.51 -20.54 -3.49
C GLY A 247 47.69 -20.06 -2.05
N ARG A 248 48.60 -19.11 -1.81
CA ARG A 248 48.80 -18.49 -0.49
C ARG A 248 47.63 -17.61 -0.08
N ALA A 249 47.02 -16.88 -1.02
CA ALA A 249 45.79 -16.14 -0.77
C ALA A 249 44.62 -17.10 -0.42
N SER A 250 44.50 -18.22 -1.13
CA SER A 250 43.51 -19.27 -0.84
C SER A 250 43.71 -19.89 0.55
N PHE A 251 44.97 -20.19 0.93
CA PHE A 251 45.32 -20.65 2.28
C PHE A 251 44.88 -19.65 3.36
N TYR A 252 45.20 -18.35 3.21
CA TYR A 252 44.87 -17.35 4.21
C TYR A 252 43.36 -17.08 4.30
N GLN A 253 42.63 -17.17 3.18
CA GLN A 253 41.16 -17.20 3.23
C GLN A 253 40.69 -18.41 4.05
N SER A 254 41.11 -19.62 3.71
CA SER A 254 40.58 -20.86 4.31
C SER A 254 40.98 -21.08 5.77
N ASN A 255 42.05 -20.46 6.25
CA ASN A 255 42.58 -20.68 7.61
C ASN A 255 42.53 -19.45 8.54
N TYR A 256 42.48 -18.22 8.00
CA TYR A 256 42.57 -16.97 8.79
C TYR A 256 41.46 -15.94 8.52
N ARG A 257 40.78 -16.01 7.36
CA ARG A 257 39.59 -15.19 7.03
C ARG A 257 38.37 -16.09 6.71
N ASN A 258 38.29 -17.25 7.34
CA ASN A 258 37.21 -18.25 7.16
C ASN A 258 35.98 -17.99 8.05
N ASN A 259 36.08 -17.01 8.95
CA ASN A 259 34.96 -16.40 9.68
C ASN A 259 34.05 -15.55 8.78
N LEU A 260 34.54 -15.14 7.60
CA LEU A 260 33.79 -14.28 6.68
C LEU A 260 32.56 -15.03 6.15
N ASN A 261 31.38 -14.54 6.52
CA ASN A 261 30.10 -15.10 6.10
C ASN A 261 29.07 -13.97 5.97
N CYS A 262 28.31 -13.97 4.87
CA CYS A 262 27.18 -13.06 4.76
C CYS A 262 26.06 -13.59 5.67
N GLN A 263 25.97 -13.03 6.87
CA GLN A 263 24.72 -13.05 7.62
C GLN A 263 23.70 -12.25 6.79
N VAL A 264 22.92 -12.94 5.95
CA VAL A 264 21.79 -12.33 5.26
C VAL A 264 20.74 -12.00 6.32
N LEU A 265 20.92 -10.85 6.97
CA LEU A 265 19.82 -10.12 7.56
C LEU A 265 18.94 -9.73 6.38
N CYS A 266 17.75 -10.31 6.32
CA CYS A 266 16.79 -9.95 5.29
C CYS A 266 16.48 -8.46 5.41
N GLY A 267 16.19 -7.81 4.28
CA GLY A 267 15.82 -6.39 4.29
C GLY A 267 14.63 -6.13 5.23
N PRO A 268 14.55 -4.94 5.84
CA PRO A 268 13.43 -4.58 6.69
C PRO A 268 12.11 -4.79 5.91
N PRO A 269 11.09 -5.47 6.47
CA PRO A 269 9.87 -5.79 5.72
C PRO A 269 9.18 -4.53 5.19
N THR A 270 8.73 -4.63 3.94
CA THR A 270 7.96 -3.59 3.24
C THR A 270 6.46 -3.83 3.43
N GLY A 271 5.63 -2.85 3.07
CA GLY A 271 4.18 -2.99 3.14
C GLY A 271 3.60 -3.11 4.56
N LEU A 272 4.32 -2.69 5.62
CA LEU A 272 3.75 -2.66 6.97
C LEU A 272 2.54 -1.74 7.03
N GLU A 273 1.36 -2.32 7.14
CA GLU A 273 0.07 -1.62 7.17
C GLU A 273 -0.80 -2.06 8.35
N GLU A 274 -1.76 -1.22 8.70
CA GLU A 274 -2.84 -1.51 9.65
C GLU A 274 -3.97 -2.22 8.89
N THR A 275 -4.25 -3.47 9.23
CA THR A 275 -5.30 -4.26 8.55
C THR A 275 -6.63 -4.24 9.31
N ASN A 276 -6.61 -3.93 10.60
CA ASN A 276 -7.77 -3.63 11.42
C ASN A 276 -7.33 -2.91 12.71
N SER A 277 -8.20 -2.11 13.31
CA SER A 277 -8.00 -1.54 14.65
C SER A 277 -9.26 -1.66 15.49
N GLY A 278 -9.12 -1.39 16.77
CA GLY A 278 -10.22 -1.37 17.71
C GLY A 278 -9.86 -0.65 19.00
N TYR A 279 -10.77 -0.69 19.96
CA TYR A 279 -10.65 0.02 21.25
C TYR A 279 -9.51 -0.50 22.12
N ALA A 280 -9.00 -1.72 21.89
CA ALA A 280 -7.91 -2.30 22.67
C ALA A 280 -6.91 -3.17 21.87
N PHE A 281 -7.00 -3.15 20.53
CA PHE A 281 -6.13 -3.92 19.65
C PHE A 281 -5.81 -3.19 18.35
N ILE A 282 -4.68 -3.55 17.73
CA ILE A 282 -4.31 -3.17 16.36
C ILE A 282 -3.78 -4.42 15.64
N SER A 283 -4.37 -4.75 14.49
CA SER A 283 -3.92 -5.79 13.56
C SER A 283 -3.03 -5.19 12.48
N LEU A 284 -1.94 -5.89 12.18
CA LEU A 284 -0.90 -5.49 11.25
C LEU A 284 -0.69 -6.58 10.20
N ASP A 285 -0.29 -6.22 8.99
CA ASP A 285 0.31 -7.14 8.00
C ASP A 285 1.45 -6.48 7.22
N TRP A 286 2.25 -7.27 6.47
CA TRP A 286 3.41 -6.81 5.69
C TRP A 286 3.86 -7.82 4.63
N ASP A 287 4.70 -7.38 3.69
CA ASP A 287 5.27 -8.24 2.65
C ASP A 287 6.10 -9.39 3.24
N ALA A 288 5.85 -10.62 2.77
CA ALA A 288 6.66 -11.79 3.11
C ALA A 288 8.09 -11.65 2.55
N VAL A 289 9.08 -11.46 3.43
CA VAL A 289 10.47 -11.22 3.02
C VAL A 289 11.16 -12.54 2.64
N PRO A 290 11.72 -12.68 1.42
CA PRO A 290 12.36 -13.92 0.97
C PRO A 290 13.54 -14.33 1.87
N GLY A 291 13.48 -15.55 2.39
CA GLY A 291 14.50 -16.11 3.29
C GLY A 291 14.23 -15.92 4.79
N ALA A 292 13.18 -15.18 5.18
CA ALA A 292 12.77 -15.07 6.56
C ALA A 292 12.24 -16.42 7.11
N THR A 293 12.69 -16.79 8.30
CA THR A 293 12.15 -17.89 9.12
C THR A 293 11.13 -17.42 10.15
N GLY A 294 11.04 -16.11 10.37
CA GLY A 294 10.00 -15.48 11.20
C GLY A 294 10.06 -13.96 11.16
N TYR A 295 9.25 -13.30 11.98
CA TYR A 295 9.16 -11.86 12.12
C TYR A 295 9.01 -11.46 13.59
N GLN A 296 9.52 -10.29 13.95
CA GLN A 296 9.28 -9.65 15.24
C GLN A 296 8.71 -8.25 15.01
N THR A 297 7.56 -7.96 15.59
CA THR A 297 7.01 -6.61 15.67
C THR A 297 7.37 -5.95 17.00
N ARG A 298 7.25 -4.62 17.05
CA ARG A 298 7.30 -3.82 18.26
C ARG A 298 6.40 -2.60 18.17
N TYR A 299 6.05 -2.03 19.31
CA TYR A 299 5.26 -0.81 19.37
C TYR A 299 5.70 0.13 20.50
N ARG A 300 5.33 1.41 20.40
CA ARG A 300 5.39 2.40 21.50
C ARG A 300 4.33 3.47 21.32
N THR A 301 3.86 4.09 22.39
CA THR A 301 3.00 5.28 22.27
C THR A 301 3.78 6.39 21.55
N LEU A 302 3.13 7.11 20.64
CA LEU A 302 3.77 8.14 19.83
C LEU A 302 4.45 9.21 20.70
N GLY A 303 5.75 9.42 20.48
CA GLY A 303 6.57 10.38 21.25
C GLY A 303 7.31 9.78 22.46
N ASN A 304 7.02 8.53 22.87
CA ASN A 304 7.85 7.84 23.86
C ASN A 304 9.19 7.36 23.27
N THR A 305 10.20 7.17 24.12
CA THR A 305 11.52 6.67 23.70
C THR A 305 11.64 5.15 23.80
N SER A 306 11.04 4.53 24.81
CA SER A 306 11.03 3.08 25.05
C SER A 306 10.10 2.34 24.09
N TRP A 307 10.51 1.14 23.66
CA TRP A 307 9.72 0.22 22.84
C TRP A 307 9.26 -1.00 23.64
N THR A 308 8.07 -1.51 23.32
CA THR A 308 7.57 -2.83 23.72
C THR A 308 7.83 -3.80 22.57
N GLU A 309 8.73 -4.75 22.77
CA GLU A 309 9.11 -5.77 21.76
C GLU A 309 8.16 -6.97 21.81
N GLY A 310 7.78 -7.49 20.65
CA GLY A 310 6.92 -8.67 20.50
C GLY A 310 7.65 -10.01 20.51
N LEU A 311 6.89 -11.09 20.40
CA LEU A 311 7.41 -12.44 20.14
C LEU A 311 7.85 -12.58 18.68
N VAL A 312 8.58 -13.66 18.38
CA VAL A 312 8.91 -14.06 17.01
C VAL A 312 7.89 -15.10 16.53
N PHE A 313 7.35 -14.92 15.32
CA PHE A 313 6.32 -15.77 14.73
C PHE A 313 6.58 -16.00 13.23
N SER A 314 6.09 -17.12 12.67
CA SER A 314 6.59 -17.70 11.42
C SER A 314 5.93 -17.21 10.12
N THR A 315 4.98 -16.29 10.20
CA THR A 315 4.23 -15.75 9.05
C THR A 315 4.21 -14.22 9.13
N PRO A 316 3.94 -13.51 8.02
CA PRO A 316 3.41 -12.15 8.10
C PRO A 316 2.10 -12.12 8.90
N GLY A 317 1.71 -10.92 9.32
CA GLY A 317 0.48 -10.67 10.07
C GLY A 317 0.61 -10.87 11.59
N VAL A 318 0.13 -9.91 12.39
CA VAL A 318 -0.05 -10.08 13.85
C VAL A 318 -1.06 -9.08 14.43
N THR A 319 -1.84 -9.50 15.42
CA THR A 319 -2.70 -8.60 16.21
C THR A 319 -2.09 -8.31 17.58
N TRP A 320 -1.81 -7.04 17.85
CA TRP A 320 -1.43 -6.53 19.16
C TRP A 320 -2.68 -6.18 19.97
N GLY A 321 -3.16 -7.09 20.81
CA GLY A 321 -4.17 -6.79 21.83
C GLY A 321 -3.57 -6.22 23.12
N ASN A 322 -4.44 -5.81 24.06
CA ASN A 322 -4.10 -5.22 25.37
C ASN A 322 -3.36 -3.87 25.30
N ILE A 323 -3.51 -3.12 24.22
CA ILE A 323 -3.00 -1.75 24.10
C ILE A 323 -4.12 -0.77 24.49
N PRO A 324 -3.87 0.23 25.36
CA PRO A 324 -4.88 1.19 25.77
C PRO A 324 -5.67 1.87 24.64
N PRO A 325 -6.98 2.15 24.81
CA PRO A 325 -7.79 3.00 23.93
C PRO A 325 -7.27 4.43 23.81
N CYS A 326 -7.79 5.15 22.82
CA CYS A 326 -7.48 6.53 22.46
C CYS A 326 -5.98 6.85 22.53
N SER A 327 -5.16 5.98 21.94
CA SER A 327 -3.71 6.08 22.00
C SER A 327 -3.13 5.87 20.61
N THR A 328 -2.44 6.89 20.11
CA THR A 328 -1.64 6.75 18.89
C THR A 328 -0.33 6.04 19.22
N TYR A 329 -0.04 5.01 18.43
CA TYR A 329 1.14 4.17 18.54
C TYR A 329 1.99 4.27 17.28
N GLU A 330 3.28 4.05 17.48
CA GLU A 330 4.26 3.84 16.44
C GLU A 330 4.62 2.35 16.45
N PHE A 331 4.43 1.67 15.31
CA PHE A 331 4.73 0.25 15.11
C PHE A 331 5.88 0.07 14.13
N GLN A 332 6.68 -0.98 14.35
CA GLN A 332 7.68 -1.44 13.40
C GLN A 332 7.75 -2.97 13.37
N VAL A 333 8.18 -3.54 12.26
CA VAL A 333 8.43 -4.98 12.10
C VAL A 333 9.83 -5.25 11.56
N ARG A 334 10.42 -6.39 11.90
CA ARG A 334 11.67 -6.90 11.32
C ARG A 334 11.58 -8.40 11.04
N ALA A 335 12.35 -8.87 10.06
CA ALA A 335 12.47 -10.31 9.77
C ALA A 335 13.55 -10.97 10.65
N ASP A 336 13.32 -12.23 11.01
CA ASP A 336 14.33 -13.19 11.48
C ASP A 336 14.64 -14.15 10.32
N CYS A 337 15.91 -14.37 10.02
CA CYS A 337 16.36 -15.15 8.87
C CYS A 337 17.16 -16.41 9.27
N GLY A 338 17.01 -16.85 10.52
CA GLY A 338 17.69 -18.02 11.10
C GLY A 338 19.16 -17.77 11.46
N SER A 339 19.74 -16.70 10.92
CA SER A 339 21.02 -16.09 11.28
C SER A 339 20.88 -15.05 12.40
N GLY A 340 19.71 -14.40 12.49
CA GLY A 340 19.41 -13.34 13.43
C GLY A 340 18.29 -12.43 12.94
N LEU A 341 17.92 -11.47 13.81
CA LEU A 341 16.90 -10.47 13.55
C LEU A 341 17.51 -9.26 12.80
N GLY A 342 16.93 -8.92 11.65
CA GLY A 342 17.35 -7.81 10.79
C GLY A 342 16.94 -6.42 11.29
N ASP A 343 17.03 -5.45 10.39
CA ASP A 343 16.58 -4.08 10.63
C ASP A 343 15.04 -3.98 10.66
N TYR A 344 14.55 -2.95 11.34
CA TYR A 344 13.13 -2.63 11.41
C TYR A 344 12.65 -1.82 10.19
N SER A 345 11.40 -2.06 9.81
CA SER A 345 10.63 -1.32 8.80
C SER A 345 10.61 0.19 9.06
N SER A 346 10.18 0.95 8.06
CA SER A 346 9.60 2.27 8.31
C SER A 346 8.51 2.16 9.38
N SER A 347 8.43 3.17 10.26
CA SER A 347 7.40 3.21 11.30
C SER A 347 6.01 3.41 10.69
N LEU A 348 5.08 2.53 11.02
CA LEU A 348 3.65 2.74 10.84
C LEU A 348 3.11 3.56 12.03
N ILE A 349 2.24 4.53 11.77
CA ILE A 349 1.48 5.23 12.80
C ILE A 349 0.04 4.73 12.73
N ALA A 350 -0.43 4.15 13.83
CA ALA A 350 -1.74 3.52 13.98
C ALA A 350 -2.34 3.96 15.33
N SER A 351 -3.66 4.03 15.46
CA SER A 351 -4.31 4.48 16.71
C SER A 351 -5.41 3.52 17.16
N THR A 352 -5.56 3.35 18.47
CA THR A 352 -6.70 2.64 19.05
C THR A 352 -7.92 3.54 19.15
N ASP A 353 -9.11 2.95 18.98
CA ASP A 353 -10.39 3.65 19.10
C ASP A 353 -10.71 4.11 20.53
N GLY A 354 -11.85 4.79 20.69
CA GLY A 354 -12.36 5.27 21.98
C GLY A 354 -12.03 6.73 22.28
N CYS A 355 -11.39 7.45 21.36
CA CYS A 355 -11.20 8.89 21.54
C CYS A 355 -12.52 9.65 21.53
N GLY A 356 -12.71 10.52 22.54
CA GLY A 356 -13.95 11.27 22.74
C GLY A 356 -15.03 10.50 23.50
N ASP A 357 -14.74 9.31 24.01
CA ASP A 357 -15.65 8.64 24.95
C ASP A 357 -15.65 9.37 26.30
N ASN A 358 -16.81 9.87 26.72
CA ASN A 358 -16.98 10.49 28.04
C ASN A 358 -17.05 9.43 29.16
N TYR A 359 -17.53 8.23 28.83
CA TYR A 359 -17.58 7.11 29.76
C TYR A 359 -16.17 6.52 29.92
N CYS A 360 -15.85 6.03 31.10
CA CYS A 360 -14.54 5.44 31.38
C CYS A 360 -14.24 4.21 30.51
N TYR A 361 -12.97 4.00 30.17
CA TYR A 361 -12.56 2.86 29.36
C TYR A 361 -12.77 1.50 30.06
N SER A 362 -13.31 0.52 29.34
CA SER A 362 -13.48 -0.88 29.78
C SER A 362 -13.26 -1.82 28.61
N TYR A 363 -12.27 -2.71 28.70
CA TYR A 363 -11.88 -3.60 27.60
C TYR A 363 -11.11 -4.82 28.13
N GLY A 364 -11.04 -5.90 27.36
CA GLY A 364 -10.40 -7.16 27.75
C GLY A 364 -9.14 -7.58 26.99
N ILE A 365 -8.75 -8.83 27.25
CA ILE A 365 -7.73 -9.59 26.52
C ILE A 365 -8.21 -11.02 26.19
N SER A 366 -9.53 -11.22 26.13
CA SER A 366 -10.12 -12.53 25.88
C SER A 366 -10.04 -12.86 24.39
N TRP A 367 -9.27 -13.89 24.05
CA TRP A 367 -9.28 -14.50 22.72
C TRP A 367 -10.22 -15.69 22.68
N ASP A 368 -10.30 -16.42 23.80
CA ASP A 368 -10.97 -17.73 23.87
C ASP A 368 -12.43 -17.67 24.37
N ASN A 369 -12.98 -16.50 24.73
CA ASN A 369 -14.38 -16.34 25.19
C ASN A 369 -14.89 -14.94 24.84
N TRP A 370 -16.10 -14.81 24.29
CA TRP A 370 -16.67 -13.54 23.84
C TRP A 370 -18.19 -13.46 24.01
N ILE A 371 -18.75 -12.27 23.85
CA ILE A 371 -20.20 -12.05 23.78
C ILE A 371 -20.66 -12.37 22.35
N GLU A 372 -21.59 -13.31 22.22
CA GLU A 372 -22.16 -13.76 20.94
C GLU A 372 -23.50 -13.03 20.63
N GLY A 373 -24.11 -12.37 21.63
CA GLY A 373 -25.22 -11.46 21.37
C GLY A 373 -25.90 -10.84 22.60
N VAL A 374 -26.65 -9.77 22.33
CA VAL A 374 -27.43 -8.97 23.30
C VAL A 374 -28.77 -8.55 22.69
N SER A 375 -29.86 -8.65 23.45
CA SER A 375 -31.18 -8.14 23.02
C SER A 375 -31.99 -7.56 24.18
N MET A 376 -32.62 -6.39 23.96
CA MET A 376 -33.42 -5.64 24.94
C MET A 376 -34.40 -4.69 24.23
N ALA A 377 -35.68 -4.69 24.59
CA ALA A 377 -36.69 -3.84 23.94
C ALA A 377 -36.66 -3.97 22.40
N ASN A 378 -36.36 -2.88 21.67
CA ASN A 378 -36.22 -2.87 20.20
C ASN A 378 -34.77 -3.11 19.70
N LEU A 379 -33.82 -3.39 20.61
CA LEU A 379 -32.44 -3.78 20.30
C LEU A 379 -32.34 -5.32 20.21
N ASN A 380 -31.73 -5.83 19.14
CA ASN A 380 -31.37 -7.23 18.99
C ASN A 380 -30.09 -7.35 18.15
N ASN A 381 -29.00 -7.83 18.74
CA ASN A 381 -27.68 -7.89 18.13
C ASN A 381 -27.08 -9.29 18.31
N SER A 382 -26.61 -9.90 17.22
CA SER A 382 -25.73 -11.07 17.25
C SER A 382 -24.33 -10.58 16.92
N SER A 383 -23.43 -10.68 17.89
CA SER A 383 -22.06 -10.17 17.84
C SER A 383 -21.08 -11.30 17.51
N GLY A 384 -20.09 -11.56 18.36
CA GLY A 384 -18.97 -12.44 18.06
C GLY A 384 -17.66 -11.95 18.68
N ASN A 385 -16.53 -12.56 18.32
CA ASN A 385 -15.24 -12.32 18.98
C ASN A 385 -14.65 -10.91 18.70
N GLY A 386 -15.08 -9.92 19.50
CA GLY A 386 -14.63 -8.53 19.44
C GLY A 386 -13.28 -8.25 20.12
N PHE A 387 -12.50 -9.29 20.45
CA PHE A 387 -11.19 -9.20 21.10
C PHE A 387 -11.15 -8.40 22.43
N GLY A 388 -12.31 -8.24 23.08
CA GLY A 388 -12.44 -7.68 24.43
C GLY A 388 -13.19 -6.35 24.55
N TYR A 389 -13.59 -5.70 23.46
CA TYR A 389 -14.57 -4.60 23.43
C TYR A 389 -15.09 -4.33 22.02
N THR A 390 -16.41 -4.14 21.86
CA THR A 390 -17.03 -3.63 20.62
C THR A 390 -17.98 -2.46 20.91
N ASN A 391 -17.99 -1.41 20.07
CA ASN A 391 -18.94 -0.32 20.20
C ASN A 391 -20.17 -0.53 19.30
N TYR A 392 -21.37 -0.59 19.90
CA TYR A 392 -22.65 -0.69 19.21
C TYR A 392 -23.61 0.47 19.56
N THR A 393 -23.11 1.65 19.99
CA THR A 393 -23.96 2.79 20.40
C THR A 393 -24.79 3.40 19.26
N ASN A 394 -24.53 3.00 18.01
CA ASN A 394 -25.39 3.25 16.86
C ASN A 394 -26.71 2.47 16.91
N LEU A 395 -26.80 1.43 17.75
CA LEU A 395 -28.02 0.69 18.06
C LEU A 395 -28.60 1.17 19.41
N SER A 396 -29.90 1.44 19.45
CA SER A 396 -30.57 2.13 20.56
C SER A 396 -31.83 1.40 21.00
N ALA A 397 -32.05 1.31 22.31
CA ALA A 397 -33.38 1.13 22.88
C ALA A 397 -34.13 2.48 22.92
N THR A 398 -35.41 2.49 23.28
CA THR A 398 -36.19 3.72 23.61
C THR A 398 -37.15 3.40 24.75
N VAL A 399 -37.24 4.27 25.77
CA VAL A 399 -37.94 3.99 27.04
C VAL A 399 -38.53 5.25 27.67
N ASP A 400 -39.68 5.14 28.32
CA ASP A 400 -40.37 6.28 28.97
C ASP A 400 -40.01 6.45 30.47
N ARG A 401 -40.22 7.66 31.01
CA ARG A 401 -39.78 8.04 32.37
C ARG A 401 -40.68 7.49 33.48
N GLY A 402 -40.51 6.20 33.78
CA GLY A 402 -41.13 5.50 34.92
C GLY A 402 -41.47 4.03 34.71
N GLU A 403 -40.97 3.38 33.66
CA GLU A 403 -41.42 2.06 33.15
C GLU A 403 -40.37 0.93 33.33
N THR A 404 -40.63 -0.30 32.83
CA THR A 404 -39.84 -1.53 33.10
C THR A 404 -39.65 -2.42 31.86
N TYR A 405 -38.48 -3.08 31.72
CA TYR A 405 -38.04 -3.85 30.54
C TYR A 405 -37.25 -5.15 30.87
N SER A 406 -36.79 -5.90 29.85
CA SER A 406 -35.96 -7.11 29.97
C SER A 406 -34.85 -7.21 28.92
N ILE A 407 -33.81 -8.02 29.22
CA ILE A 407 -32.58 -8.18 28.43
C ILE A 407 -32.11 -9.64 28.39
N THR A 408 -31.58 -10.11 27.25
CA THR A 408 -30.93 -11.44 27.06
C THR A 408 -29.48 -11.28 26.58
N LEU A 409 -28.60 -12.16 27.06
CA LEU A 409 -27.14 -12.14 26.87
C LEU A 409 -26.65 -13.55 26.48
N ASP A 410 -25.83 -13.69 25.43
CA ASP A 410 -25.37 -14.98 24.88
C ASP A 410 -23.82 -15.11 24.85
N PRO A 411 -23.21 -16.21 25.35
CA PRO A 411 -21.75 -16.42 25.31
C PRO A 411 -21.30 -17.56 24.37
N GLU A 412 -20.15 -17.39 23.72
CA GLU A 412 -19.40 -18.49 23.07
C GLU A 412 -17.89 -18.42 23.37
N ARG A 413 -17.18 -19.55 23.18
CA ARG A 413 -15.77 -19.74 23.61
C ARG A 413 -15.06 -20.86 22.82
N ASP A 414 -13.74 -20.76 22.69
CA ASP A 414 -12.86 -21.81 22.14
C ASP A 414 -12.23 -22.72 23.22
N ASN A 415 -12.43 -22.42 24.50
CA ASN A 415 -11.81 -23.13 25.63
C ASN A 415 -12.79 -24.01 26.44
N ASN A 416 -12.33 -24.48 27.61
CA ASN A 416 -13.08 -25.34 28.53
C ASN A 416 -13.69 -24.59 29.74
N VAL A 417 -13.93 -23.28 29.63
CA VAL A 417 -14.72 -22.51 30.62
C VAL A 417 -16.15 -23.06 30.67
N SER A 418 -16.71 -23.13 31.88
CA SER A 418 -18.07 -23.63 32.13
C SER A 418 -19.06 -22.62 32.69
N THR A 419 -18.58 -21.47 33.18
CA THR A 419 -19.39 -20.42 33.81
C THR A 419 -18.89 -19.06 33.34
N VAL A 420 -19.80 -18.13 33.08
CA VAL A 420 -19.48 -16.73 32.78
C VAL A 420 -20.26 -15.78 33.69
N TYR A 421 -19.65 -14.65 34.04
CA TYR A 421 -20.19 -13.61 34.90
C TYR A 421 -20.49 -12.35 34.09
N TRP A 422 -21.69 -11.82 34.26
CA TRP A 422 -22.26 -10.75 33.46
C TRP A 422 -22.63 -9.53 34.32
N ARG A 423 -22.49 -8.33 33.75
CA ARG A 423 -23.11 -7.09 34.26
C ARG A 423 -23.61 -6.19 33.14
N VAL A 424 -24.60 -5.35 33.46
CA VAL A 424 -25.12 -4.30 32.59
C VAL A 424 -25.34 -3.02 33.40
N TRP A 425 -25.05 -1.87 32.78
CA TRP A 425 -25.26 -0.51 33.33
C TRP A 425 -26.05 0.37 32.36
N ILE A 426 -26.82 1.33 32.86
CA ILE A 426 -27.50 2.40 32.10
C ILE A 426 -27.36 3.71 32.88
N ASP A 427 -26.84 4.76 32.23
CA ASP A 427 -26.78 6.12 32.78
C ASP A 427 -28.19 6.73 32.76
N PHE A 428 -28.77 7.05 33.92
CA PHE A 428 -30.14 7.59 34.01
C PHE A 428 -30.22 9.10 34.24
N ASN A 429 -29.11 9.73 34.63
CA ASN A 429 -29.07 11.14 35.00
C ASN A 429 -28.50 12.05 33.87
N GLN A 430 -27.88 11.45 32.84
CA GLN A 430 -27.18 12.06 31.70
C GLN A 430 -25.93 12.89 32.09
N ASP A 431 -25.15 12.42 33.07
CA ASP A 431 -23.87 13.01 33.47
C ASP A 431 -22.63 12.39 32.77
N GLY A 432 -22.77 11.19 32.20
CA GLY A 432 -21.72 10.54 31.42
C GLY A 432 -20.85 9.52 32.16
N ASP A 433 -21.22 9.05 33.36
CA ASP A 433 -20.61 7.84 33.94
C ASP A 433 -21.61 6.70 34.28
N PHE A 434 -21.26 5.79 35.19
CA PHE A 434 -22.06 4.60 35.55
C PHE A 434 -21.95 4.26 37.05
N ALA A 435 -21.53 5.22 37.87
CA ALA A 435 -21.25 5.05 39.28
C ALA A 435 -22.48 5.29 40.18
N ASP A 436 -23.57 5.82 39.62
CA ASP A 436 -24.66 6.38 40.43
C ASP A 436 -25.63 5.31 40.95
N ALA A 437 -26.38 5.67 41.99
CA ALA A 437 -27.15 4.73 42.81
C ALA A 437 -28.47 4.25 42.15
N GLY A 438 -28.32 3.38 41.14
CA GLY A 438 -29.42 2.76 40.40
C GLY A 438 -29.02 2.22 39.02
N GLU A 439 -27.83 2.58 38.55
CA GLU A 439 -27.42 2.45 37.15
C GLU A 439 -26.92 1.06 36.78
N GLN A 440 -26.35 0.29 37.72
CA GLN A 440 -25.98 -1.12 37.51
C GLN A 440 -27.23 -2.02 37.53
N VAL A 441 -27.98 -2.00 36.42
CA VAL A 441 -29.25 -2.70 36.25
C VAL A 441 -29.15 -4.24 36.25
N VAL A 442 -28.01 -4.84 35.89
CA VAL A 442 -27.84 -6.31 35.91
C VAL A 442 -26.52 -6.73 36.55
N SER A 443 -26.56 -7.83 37.32
CA SER A 443 -25.38 -8.59 37.76
C SER A 443 -25.75 -10.07 37.94
N THR A 444 -25.36 -10.95 37.00
CA THR A 444 -25.73 -12.37 36.99
C THR A 444 -24.58 -13.30 36.56
N SER A 445 -24.76 -14.62 36.66
CA SER A 445 -23.80 -15.61 36.15
C SER A 445 -24.51 -16.74 35.41
N GLY A 446 -24.04 -17.06 34.21
CA GLY A 446 -24.64 -18.04 33.30
C GLY A 446 -23.70 -19.20 32.96
N SER A 447 -24.22 -20.13 32.15
CA SER A 447 -23.44 -21.18 31.51
C SER A 447 -22.46 -20.56 30.50
N GLY A 448 -21.25 -21.10 30.37
CA GLY A 448 -20.37 -20.75 29.25
C GLY A 448 -20.87 -21.27 27.88
N PHE A 449 -21.99 -21.99 27.83
CA PHE A 449 -22.50 -22.72 26.65
C PHE A 449 -23.95 -22.35 26.26
N ALA A 450 -24.57 -21.34 26.88
CA ALA A 450 -25.99 -21.00 26.64
C ALA A 450 -26.37 -19.60 27.17
N PRO A 451 -27.35 -18.92 26.53
CA PRO A 451 -27.77 -17.58 26.91
C PRO A 451 -28.51 -17.49 28.27
N VAL A 452 -28.59 -16.27 28.79
CA VAL A 452 -29.27 -15.91 30.05
C VAL A 452 -30.11 -14.62 29.91
N THR A 453 -31.29 -14.59 30.54
CA THR A 453 -32.26 -13.48 30.44
C THR A 453 -32.59 -12.88 31.82
N VAL A 454 -32.73 -11.55 31.91
CA VAL A 454 -32.91 -10.75 33.15
C VAL A 454 -33.87 -9.55 32.92
N SER A 455 -34.36 -8.90 33.98
CA SER A 455 -35.27 -7.73 33.96
C SER A 455 -34.64 -6.46 34.58
N LEU A 456 -35.11 -5.27 34.19
CA LEU A 456 -34.60 -3.95 34.63
C LEU A 456 -35.66 -2.81 34.60
N ASP A 457 -35.47 -1.75 35.38
CA ASP A 457 -36.43 -0.64 35.58
C ASP A 457 -35.87 0.75 35.15
N ILE A 458 -36.75 1.73 34.86
CA ILE A 458 -36.43 3.10 34.44
C ILE A 458 -36.97 4.14 35.46
N PRO A 459 -36.14 4.98 36.10
CA PRO A 459 -36.58 5.89 37.16
C PRO A 459 -37.48 7.04 36.72
N SER A 460 -38.50 7.39 37.52
CA SER A 460 -39.34 8.59 37.31
C SER A 460 -38.58 9.93 37.48
N SER A 461 -37.38 9.88 38.05
CA SER A 461 -36.45 11.00 38.19
C SER A 461 -35.47 11.17 37.02
N ALA A 462 -35.48 10.27 36.03
CA ALA A 462 -34.50 10.28 34.94
C ALA A 462 -34.51 11.60 34.13
N SER A 463 -33.35 11.90 33.54
CA SER A 463 -33.17 13.04 32.63
C SER A 463 -33.85 12.78 31.28
N LEU A 464 -34.24 13.86 30.59
CA LEU A 464 -35.04 13.79 29.37
C LEU A 464 -34.14 13.88 28.14
N GLY A 465 -33.82 12.74 27.51
CA GLY A 465 -32.91 12.69 26.36
C GLY A 465 -32.22 11.34 26.19
N THR A 466 -31.27 11.27 25.26
CA THR A 466 -30.48 10.07 24.95
C THR A 466 -29.33 9.87 25.93
N THR A 467 -29.05 8.60 26.25
CA THR A 467 -28.04 8.16 27.22
C THR A 467 -27.55 6.74 26.86
N ARG A 468 -26.47 6.25 27.48
CA ARG A 468 -25.78 4.99 27.14
C ARG A 468 -26.17 3.80 28.04
N MET A 469 -26.15 2.60 27.47
CA MET A 469 -26.08 1.30 28.16
C MET A 469 -24.72 0.63 27.90
N ARG A 470 -24.17 -0.10 28.89
CA ARG A 470 -22.95 -0.92 28.77
C ARG A 470 -23.18 -2.34 29.29
N VAL A 471 -22.73 -3.35 28.54
CA VAL A 471 -22.75 -4.80 28.84
C VAL A 471 -21.32 -5.32 29.00
N ALA A 472 -21.07 -6.24 29.93
CA ALA A 472 -19.75 -6.88 30.07
C ALA A 472 -19.82 -8.33 30.57
N MET A 473 -18.93 -9.18 30.07
CA MET A 473 -18.74 -10.60 30.41
C MET A 473 -17.31 -10.90 30.88
N ASN A 474 -17.13 -11.85 31.81
CA ASN A 474 -15.82 -12.41 32.21
C ASN A 474 -16.01 -13.83 32.79
N PRO A 475 -15.11 -14.82 32.58
CA PRO A 475 -15.32 -16.21 33.01
C PRO A 475 -14.86 -16.51 34.44
N ASN A 476 -14.17 -15.59 35.11
CA ASN A 476 -13.55 -15.79 36.41
C ASN A 476 -14.16 -14.93 37.54
N VAL A 477 -14.61 -13.71 37.25
CA VAL A 477 -15.11 -12.72 38.22
C VAL A 477 -16.17 -11.82 37.59
N TYR A 478 -17.04 -11.20 38.40
CA TYR A 478 -17.93 -10.15 37.92
C TYR A 478 -17.14 -8.93 37.38
N PRO A 479 -17.38 -8.49 36.13
CA PRO A 479 -16.73 -7.31 35.58
C PRO A 479 -17.20 -6.01 36.26
N GLY A 480 -16.44 -4.92 36.13
CA GLY A 480 -16.81 -3.58 36.57
C GLY A 480 -16.74 -2.60 35.40
N TYR A 481 -17.55 -1.53 35.45
CA TYR A 481 -17.84 -0.63 34.32
C TYR A 481 -16.64 0.15 33.74
N CYS A 482 -15.56 0.34 34.51
CA CYS A 482 -14.28 0.93 34.07
C CYS A 482 -13.10 -0.06 34.13
N ALA A 483 -13.35 -1.38 34.22
CA ALA A 483 -12.29 -2.32 34.54
C ALA A 483 -11.65 -2.90 33.28
N THR A 484 -10.33 -2.81 33.18
CA THR A 484 -9.55 -3.16 31.98
C THR A 484 -8.76 -4.47 32.15
N GLY A 485 -8.47 -5.11 31.02
CA GLY A 485 -7.72 -6.36 30.93
C GLY A 485 -8.40 -7.57 31.59
N ASN A 486 -7.63 -8.67 31.66
CA ASN A 486 -8.09 -10.04 31.95
C ASN A 486 -9.00 -10.59 30.84
N GLU A 487 -9.32 -11.89 30.91
CA GLU A 487 -10.30 -12.57 30.06
C GLU A 487 -11.69 -11.91 30.24
N ARG A 488 -12.01 -10.86 29.50
CA ARG A 488 -13.34 -10.23 29.48
C ARG A 488 -13.70 -9.80 28.07
N ASP A 489 -14.97 -9.49 27.89
CA ASP A 489 -15.51 -8.85 26.68
C ASP A 489 -16.64 -7.88 27.04
N VAL A 490 -16.89 -6.87 26.21
CA VAL A 490 -17.64 -5.64 26.57
C VAL A 490 -18.34 -5.00 25.36
N GLU A 491 -19.56 -4.49 25.53
CA GLU A 491 -20.37 -3.86 24.47
C GLU A 491 -21.22 -2.66 24.96
N ASP A 492 -21.43 -1.62 24.13
CA ASP A 492 -22.16 -0.36 24.48
C ASP A 492 -23.34 -0.01 23.51
N TYR A 493 -24.45 0.62 24.00
CA TYR A 493 -25.78 0.83 23.32
C TYR A 493 -26.56 2.15 23.82
N SER A 494 -27.80 2.55 23.35
CA SER A 494 -28.45 3.93 23.53
C SER A 494 -30.00 4.10 23.93
N VAL A 495 -30.60 5.34 24.15
CA VAL A 495 -31.97 5.71 24.79
C VAL A 495 -32.71 7.09 24.34
N ASN A 496 -33.95 7.54 24.79
CA ASN A 496 -34.61 8.93 24.67
C ASN A 496 -35.96 9.27 25.50
N ILE A 497 -36.41 10.53 25.88
CA ILE A 497 -37.71 10.92 26.65
C ILE A 497 -38.37 12.40 26.56
N GLN A 498 -39.54 12.77 27.24
CA GLN A 498 -40.41 14.04 27.10
C GLN A 498 -41.21 14.69 28.35
N GLY A 499 -42.16 15.71 28.23
CA GLY A 499 -42.95 16.44 29.34
C GLY A 499 -44.14 17.47 29.02
N PHE A 500 -44.87 18.12 30.01
CA PHE A 500 -46.19 18.92 29.86
C PHE A 500 -46.60 20.08 30.89
N ASN A 501 -47.79 20.81 30.81
CA ASN A 501 -48.26 22.02 31.63
C ASN A 501 -49.85 22.34 31.73
N CYS A 502 -50.37 23.45 32.37
CA CYS A 502 -51.82 23.73 32.75
C CYS A 502 -52.43 25.21 32.57
N THR A 503 -53.68 25.56 33.03
CA THR A 503 -54.55 26.74 32.59
C THR A 503 -55.62 27.43 33.56
N PRO A 504 -56.29 28.59 33.21
CA PRO A 504 -57.11 29.54 34.09
C PRO A 504 -58.72 29.56 34.04
N PRO A 505 -59.52 30.57 34.59
CA PRO A 505 -60.93 30.41 35.13
C PRO A 505 -62.15 31.23 34.52
N THR A 506 -63.38 31.21 35.14
CA THR A 506 -64.75 31.78 34.82
C THR A 506 -65.85 30.80 35.37
N GLY A 507 -66.87 30.37 34.61
CA GLY A 507 -67.54 29.08 34.88
C GLY A 507 -68.61 28.99 35.99
N LEU A 508 -69.35 30.06 36.33
CA LEU A 508 -70.52 29.89 37.23
C LEU A 508 -71.51 28.90 36.62
N THR A 509 -71.76 27.83 37.36
CA THR A 509 -72.57 26.68 36.99
C THR A 509 -73.47 26.29 38.16
N THR A 510 -74.51 25.53 37.84
CA THR A 510 -75.44 24.94 38.79
C THR A 510 -75.32 23.42 38.71
N SER A 511 -74.75 22.81 39.75
CA SER A 511 -74.65 21.36 39.93
C SER A 511 -75.82 20.83 40.79
N SER A 512 -75.99 19.51 40.86
CA SER A 512 -76.93 18.84 41.77
C SER A 512 -78.34 19.45 41.75
N VAL A 513 -78.85 19.73 40.55
CA VAL A 513 -80.11 20.43 40.32
C VAL A 513 -81.27 19.42 40.42
N GLY A 514 -81.60 19.03 41.65
CA GLY A 514 -82.68 18.09 41.95
C GLY A 514 -84.09 18.68 41.74
N TYR A 515 -85.11 17.91 42.13
CA TYR A 515 -86.50 18.36 42.13
C TYR A 515 -86.76 19.45 43.19
N SER A 516 -85.96 19.47 44.26
CA SER A 516 -86.16 20.29 45.48
C SER A 516 -84.96 21.17 45.86
N HIS A 517 -83.82 21.06 45.18
CA HIS A 517 -82.56 21.69 45.55
C HIS A 517 -81.66 22.00 44.33
N PHE A 518 -80.59 22.76 44.56
CA PHE A 518 -79.49 22.97 43.60
C PHE A 518 -78.20 23.34 44.35
N GLN A 519 -77.05 23.16 43.70
CA GLN A 519 -75.74 23.64 44.17
C GLN A 519 -75.19 24.69 43.19
N LEU A 520 -74.37 25.62 43.70
CA LEU A 520 -73.64 26.59 42.88
C LEU A 520 -72.14 26.35 42.93
N SER A 521 -71.51 26.35 41.76
CA SER A 521 -70.07 26.15 41.57
C SER A 521 -69.50 27.18 40.61
N ALA A 522 -68.23 27.57 40.77
CA ALA A 522 -67.49 28.34 39.77
C ALA A 522 -66.00 28.00 39.82
N ASN A 523 -65.21 28.48 38.86
CA ASN A 523 -63.81 28.10 38.80
C ASN A 523 -63.03 28.76 39.93
N LEU A 524 -62.22 27.95 40.63
CA LEU A 524 -61.09 28.46 41.39
C LEU A 524 -60.14 29.17 40.42
N VAL A 525 -59.73 30.39 40.76
CA VAL A 525 -58.63 31.06 40.06
C VAL A 525 -57.32 30.56 40.67
N GLN A 526 -56.37 30.11 39.84
CA GLN A 526 -55.04 29.78 40.32
C GLN A 526 -54.38 31.07 40.86
N GLY A 527 -54.12 31.09 42.17
CA GLY A 527 -53.69 32.29 42.91
C GLY A 527 -54.82 33.07 43.60
N ALA A 528 -55.96 32.44 43.93
CA ALA A 528 -57.10 33.09 44.59
C ALA A 528 -57.77 32.31 45.72
N ASP A 529 -58.35 33.08 46.64
CA ASP A 529 -58.58 32.66 48.03
C ASP A 529 -60.04 32.78 48.53
N LEU A 530 -60.88 33.66 47.95
CA LEU A 530 -62.24 33.98 48.46
C LEU A 530 -63.31 34.31 47.38
N TYR A 531 -64.57 33.93 47.66
CA TYR A 531 -65.71 33.93 46.72
C TYR A 531 -67.10 34.15 47.41
N GLN A 532 -68.16 34.58 46.68
CA GLN A 532 -69.55 34.78 47.20
C GLN A 532 -70.63 34.77 46.10
N SER A 533 -71.84 34.21 46.37
CA SER A 533 -72.96 34.07 45.40
C SER A 533 -74.34 34.63 45.82
N ARG A 534 -75.33 34.63 44.89
CA ARG A 534 -76.75 35.04 45.12
C ARG A 534 -77.76 34.35 44.17
N VAL A 535 -79.07 34.31 44.50
CA VAL A 535 -80.16 33.69 43.70
C VAL A 535 -81.50 34.44 43.72
N ARG A 536 -82.34 34.26 42.67
CA ARG A 536 -83.80 34.52 42.67
C ARG A 536 -84.56 33.59 41.71
N ALA A 537 -85.89 33.49 41.85
CA ALA A 537 -86.74 32.88 40.83
C ALA A 537 -86.88 33.82 39.60
N SER A 538 -86.98 33.26 38.40
CA SER A 538 -87.05 34.03 37.16
C SER A 538 -88.30 34.92 37.11
N GLY A 539 -88.14 36.18 36.69
CA GLY A 539 -89.18 37.21 36.74
C GLY A 539 -89.38 37.90 38.10
N SER A 540 -88.76 37.42 39.19
CA SER A 540 -88.76 38.12 40.48
C SER A 540 -87.90 39.39 40.44
N THR A 541 -88.32 40.45 41.12
CA THR A 541 -87.49 41.65 41.34
C THR A 541 -86.57 41.54 42.56
N SER A 542 -86.87 40.63 43.50
CA SER A 542 -86.10 40.45 44.74
C SER A 542 -85.05 39.36 44.62
N TRP A 543 -83.84 39.64 45.12
CA TRP A 543 -82.70 38.72 45.22
C TRP A 543 -82.46 38.27 46.65
N THR A 544 -82.10 37.00 46.84
CA THR A 544 -81.57 36.44 48.08
C THR A 544 -80.05 36.25 47.92
N VAL A 545 -79.26 36.72 48.89
CA VAL A 545 -77.78 36.72 48.82
C VAL A 545 -77.20 35.68 49.79
N GLY A 546 -76.15 34.98 49.36
CA GLY A 546 -75.45 33.97 50.15
C GLY A 546 -74.23 34.47 50.92
N SER A 547 -73.64 33.57 51.69
CA SER A 547 -72.42 33.79 52.48
C SER A 547 -71.16 33.95 51.61
N TRP A 548 -70.02 34.17 52.28
CA TRP A 548 -68.68 34.10 51.69
C TRP A 548 -68.08 32.71 51.89
N PHE A 549 -67.23 32.27 50.95
CA PHE A 549 -66.61 30.94 50.93
C PHE A 549 -65.17 31.03 50.41
N THR A 550 -64.27 30.18 50.90
CA THR A 550 -62.90 30.01 50.35
C THR A 550 -62.88 29.14 49.09
N ASN A 551 -63.86 28.25 48.96
CA ASN A 551 -64.08 27.45 47.76
C ASN A 551 -65.42 27.87 47.14
N PRO A 552 -65.49 28.26 45.85
CA PRO A 552 -66.73 28.63 45.17
C PRO A 552 -67.61 27.43 44.80
N ALA A 553 -67.16 26.19 45.02
CA ALA A 553 -67.85 24.97 44.61
C ALA A 553 -68.93 24.48 45.58
N ASN A 554 -69.96 23.84 45.03
CA ASN A 554 -70.97 23.02 45.70
C ASN A 554 -71.80 23.74 46.79
N ILE A 555 -72.03 25.04 46.63
CA ILE A 555 -72.81 25.87 47.57
C ILE A 555 -74.30 25.50 47.46
N VAL A 556 -74.81 24.71 48.40
CA VAL A 556 -76.18 24.16 48.42
C VAL A 556 -77.26 25.23 48.68
N TRP A 557 -78.36 25.15 47.92
CA TRP A 557 -79.62 25.85 48.14
C TRP A 557 -80.79 24.86 48.11
N ALA A 558 -81.70 24.99 49.08
CA ALA A 558 -82.75 24.01 49.37
C ALA A 558 -84.17 24.60 49.23
N ASN A 559 -85.17 23.71 49.18
CA ASN A 559 -86.60 24.03 49.10
C ASN A 559 -86.99 24.83 47.83
N ALA A 560 -86.29 24.56 46.72
CA ALA A 560 -86.76 24.94 45.40
C ALA A 560 -88.03 24.15 45.03
N GLN A 561 -88.75 24.58 44.00
CA GLN A 561 -89.89 23.84 43.44
C GLN A 561 -89.45 23.12 42.16
N PRO A 562 -89.96 21.92 41.83
CA PRO A 562 -89.58 21.21 40.61
C PRO A 562 -90.01 21.98 39.35
N CYS A 563 -89.33 21.73 38.23
CA CYS A 563 -89.57 22.35 36.93
C CYS A 563 -89.77 23.89 36.97
N THR A 564 -88.97 24.60 37.79
CA THR A 564 -89.06 26.04 38.04
C THR A 564 -87.72 26.75 37.76
N THR A 565 -87.74 27.86 37.03
CA THR A 565 -86.52 28.59 36.60
C THR A 565 -86.04 29.63 37.61
N TYR A 566 -84.73 29.66 37.86
CA TYR A 566 -84.01 30.57 38.76
C TYR A 566 -82.83 31.26 38.05
N GLU A 567 -82.25 32.29 38.68
CA GLU A 567 -81.13 33.12 38.19
C GLU A 567 -80.08 33.35 39.29
N VAL A 568 -78.77 33.22 38.99
CA VAL A 568 -77.65 33.23 39.96
C VAL A 568 -76.36 33.93 39.48
N GLN A 569 -75.51 34.42 40.39
CA GLN A 569 -74.23 35.14 40.13
C GLN A 569 -73.14 34.91 41.21
N ILE A 570 -71.83 35.06 40.88
CA ILE A 570 -70.65 34.84 41.78
C ILE A 570 -69.39 35.70 41.42
N ARG A 571 -68.32 35.76 42.24
CA ARG A 571 -67.02 36.45 41.97
C ARG A 571 -65.83 35.85 42.77
N SER A 572 -64.57 36.23 42.47
CA SER A 572 -63.31 35.76 43.11
C SER A 572 -62.38 36.86 43.65
N ASP A 573 -61.25 36.46 44.27
CA ASP A 573 -60.22 37.32 44.90
C ASP A 573 -58.79 36.71 44.77
N CYS A 574 -57.90 37.28 43.95
CA CYS A 574 -56.52 36.78 43.73
C CYS A 574 -55.47 37.51 44.60
N ASP A 575 -55.07 36.95 45.75
CA ASP A 575 -54.12 37.58 46.69
C ASP A 575 -54.44 39.07 46.95
N GLY A 576 -55.73 39.38 47.10
CA GLY A 576 -56.28 40.73 47.30
C GLY A 576 -56.82 41.44 46.05
N ILE A 577 -56.80 40.82 44.86
CA ILE A 577 -57.31 41.39 43.60
C ILE A 577 -58.64 40.74 43.20
N PHE A 578 -59.74 41.43 43.50
CA PHE A 578 -61.11 40.98 43.19
C PHE A 578 -61.48 41.00 41.70
N SER A 579 -62.35 40.07 41.29
CA SER A 579 -63.06 40.11 40.01
C SER A 579 -64.40 40.87 40.09
N ASP A 580 -64.93 41.26 38.93
CA ASP A 580 -66.36 41.55 38.77
C ASP A 580 -67.24 40.34 39.13
N TYR A 581 -68.54 40.60 39.38
CA TYR A 581 -69.53 39.53 39.41
C TYR A 581 -69.76 38.94 38.01
N SER A 582 -69.86 37.62 37.94
CA SER A 582 -70.19 36.87 36.74
C SER A 582 -71.46 37.37 36.07
N SER A 583 -71.60 37.08 34.77
CA SER A 583 -72.90 37.07 34.10
C SER A 583 -73.92 36.28 34.91
N SER A 584 -75.20 36.69 34.86
CA SER A 584 -76.30 35.89 35.37
C SER A 584 -76.37 34.55 34.66
N HIS A 585 -76.30 33.47 35.42
CA HIS A 585 -76.58 32.12 34.96
C HIS A 585 -78.04 31.78 35.30
N LEU A 586 -78.77 31.19 34.36
CA LEU A 586 -80.15 30.76 34.56
C LEU A 586 -80.26 29.24 34.42
N PHE A 587 -81.05 28.63 35.28
CA PHE A 587 -81.28 27.19 35.30
C PHE A 587 -82.71 26.88 35.74
N THR A 588 -83.19 25.68 35.44
CA THR A 588 -84.50 25.18 35.87
C THR A 588 -84.27 23.92 36.70
N THR A 589 -84.95 23.80 37.84
CA THR A 589 -84.96 22.57 38.65
C THR A 589 -85.47 21.37 37.86
N ALA A 590 -84.99 20.17 38.19
CA ALA A 590 -85.36 18.96 37.47
C ALA A 590 -86.84 18.57 37.66
N GLY A 591 -87.28 17.55 36.91
CA GLY A 591 -88.66 17.03 36.94
C GLY A 591 -89.56 17.55 35.81
N CYS A 592 -89.01 18.09 34.73
CA CYS A 592 -89.78 18.42 33.52
C CYS A 592 -89.81 17.21 32.57
N GLY A 593 -90.90 16.43 32.56
CA GLY A 593 -91.13 15.36 31.56
C GLY A 593 -90.51 14.01 31.91
N ASP A 594 -90.85 13.46 33.08
CA ASP A 594 -90.51 12.09 33.47
C ASP A 594 -91.75 11.19 33.36
N ASP A 595 -91.76 10.28 32.38
CA ASP A 595 -92.94 9.48 32.04
C ASP A 595 -93.22 8.33 33.04
N TYR A 596 -92.17 7.82 33.71
CA TYR A 596 -92.22 6.75 34.74
C TYR A 596 -92.84 7.21 36.08
N CYS A 597 -93.67 8.26 36.07
CA CYS A 597 -94.25 8.99 37.20
C CYS A 597 -93.26 9.59 38.22
N TYR A 598 -93.62 10.77 38.76
CA TYR A 598 -92.84 11.42 39.81
C TYR A 598 -92.90 10.66 41.14
N SER A 599 -91.74 10.46 41.75
CA SER A 599 -91.59 9.87 43.09
C SER A 599 -90.49 10.60 43.85
N TYR A 600 -90.80 11.33 44.93
CA TYR A 600 -89.82 12.14 45.70
C TYR A 600 -90.31 12.54 47.09
N GLY A 601 -89.41 12.62 48.09
CA GLY A 601 -89.70 13.15 49.42
C GLY A 601 -89.02 14.47 49.76
N PHE A 602 -88.89 14.72 51.06
CA PHE A 602 -88.18 15.87 51.66
C PHE A 602 -87.29 15.41 52.83
N SER A 603 -86.71 14.21 52.74
CA SER A 603 -85.95 13.64 53.84
C SER A 603 -84.62 14.37 54.01
N TRP A 604 -84.36 14.88 55.22
CA TRP A 604 -83.08 15.49 55.60
C TRP A 604 -82.26 14.58 56.51
N ASP A 605 -82.93 13.78 57.34
CA ASP A 605 -82.29 13.06 58.44
C ASP A 605 -82.16 11.55 58.22
N GLN A 606 -82.70 11.01 57.10
CA GLN A 606 -82.70 9.57 56.75
C GLN A 606 -82.73 9.40 55.23
N TRP A 607 -81.75 8.70 54.64
CA TRP A 607 -81.59 8.61 53.18
C TRP A 607 -81.15 7.22 52.70
N ILE A 608 -81.29 6.97 51.39
CA ILE A 608 -80.63 5.87 50.70
C ILE A 608 -79.16 6.25 50.58
N ASP A 609 -78.28 5.53 51.27
CA ASP A 609 -76.87 5.90 51.42
C ASP A 609 -75.96 5.22 50.38
N GLY A 610 -76.43 4.08 49.85
CA GLY A 610 -75.81 3.49 48.67
C GLY A 610 -76.50 2.25 48.13
N VAL A 611 -76.22 1.98 46.86
CA VAL A 611 -76.73 0.87 46.06
C VAL A 611 -75.55 0.16 45.37
N ILE A 612 -75.46 -1.15 45.58
CA ILE A 612 -74.46 -2.02 44.97
C ILE A 612 -75.17 -3.08 44.14
N PHE A 613 -74.99 -3.08 42.82
CA PHE A 613 -75.65 -3.99 41.88
C PHE A 613 -74.84 -4.22 40.60
N SER A 614 -74.43 -5.47 40.32
CA SER A 614 -73.48 -5.76 39.24
C SER A 614 -72.19 -4.92 39.37
N ASN A 615 -71.82 -4.13 38.35
CA ASN A 615 -70.73 -3.15 38.36
C ASN A 615 -71.11 -1.79 38.98
N LEU A 616 -72.39 -1.52 39.24
CA LEU A 616 -72.82 -0.32 39.95
C LEU A 616 -72.46 -0.47 41.43
N ASN A 617 -71.69 0.48 41.95
CA ASN A 617 -71.43 0.63 43.38
C ASN A 617 -71.47 2.12 43.71
N ASN A 618 -72.68 2.63 43.91
CA ASN A 618 -72.92 4.05 44.16
C ASN A 618 -73.14 4.24 45.66
N SER A 619 -72.26 4.96 46.35
CA SER A 619 -72.60 5.58 47.64
C SER A 619 -73.10 6.98 47.33
N SER A 620 -74.43 7.10 47.36
CA SER A 620 -75.17 8.29 46.96
C SER A 620 -75.19 9.36 48.05
N GLY A 621 -75.19 8.93 49.32
CA GLY A 621 -75.40 9.81 50.46
C GLY A 621 -76.75 10.52 50.41
N ASN A 622 -76.87 11.64 51.12
CA ASN A 622 -78.16 12.31 51.30
C ASN A 622 -78.66 13.00 50.01
N GLY A 623 -79.58 12.33 49.29
CA GLY A 623 -80.23 12.81 48.08
C GLY A 623 -81.33 13.87 48.30
N TYR A 624 -81.63 14.23 49.55
CA TYR A 624 -82.70 15.16 49.92
C TYR A 624 -84.11 14.79 49.41
N GLY A 625 -84.36 13.50 49.20
CA GLY A 625 -85.67 12.91 48.91
C GLY A 625 -85.90 12.39 47.49
N TYR A 626 -85.06 12.73 46.51
CA TYR A 626 -84.99 12.04 45.21
C TYR A 626 -83.70 12.38 44.47
N THR A 627 -83.00 11.35 44.00
CA THR A 627 -81.85 11.50 43.11
C THR A 627 -82.05 10.70 41.82
N ASN A 628 -81.96 11.38 40.69
CA ASN A 628 -81.88 10.72 39.40
C ASN A 628 -80.41 10.37 39.09
N PHE A 629 -80.09 9.08 39.21
CA PHE A 629 -78.85 8.46 38.81
C PHE A 629 -78.99 7.68 37.49
N THR A 630 -79.94 7.99 36.58
CA THR A 630 -80.08 7.20 35.34
C THR A 630 -78.89 7.34 34.38
N ASN A 631 -78.01 8.32 34.65
CA ASN A 631 -76.69 8.46 34.02
C ASN A 631 -75.65 7.46 34.56
N LEU A 632 -75.86 6.90 35.77
CA LEU A 632 -75.10 5.78 36.32
C LEU A 632 -75.84 4.49 35.94
N SER A 633 -75.31 3.78 34.96
CA SER A 633 -75.90 2.53 34.51
C SER A 633 -75.21 1.31 35.11
N ALA A 634 -75.99 0.43 35.73
CA ALA A 634 -75.56 -0.95 35.92
C ALA A 634 -75.50 -1.64 34.55
N ALA A 635 -74.40 -2.29 34.22
CA ALA A 635 -74.27 -3.16 33.06
C ALA A 635 -74.57 -4.60 33.49
N VAL A 636 -75.47 -5.25 32.76
CA VAL A 636 -75.84 -6.66 32.97
C VAL A 636 -75.93 -7.37 31.62
N GLU A 637 -75.73 -8.68 31.63
CA GLU A 637 -75.85 -9.51 30.42
C GLU A 637 -77.18 -10.29 30.46
N GLN A 638 -77.77 -10.53 29.29
CA GLN A 638 -79.01 -11.31 29.18
C GLN A 638 -78.83 -12.71 29.79
N GLY A 639 -79.63 -13.04 30.81
CA GLY A 639 -79.54 -14.31 31.53
C GLY A 639 -78.61 -14.33 32.74
N GLY A 640 -77.99 -13.20 33.11
CA GLY A 640 -77.21 -13.07 34.34
C GLY A 640 -78.07 -13.01 35.62
N SER A 641 -77.48 -13.36 36.76
CA SER A 641 -78.09 -13.23 38.10
C SER A 641 -77.14 -12.45 39.01
N TYR A 642 -77.67 -11.45 39.71
CA TYR A 642 -76.88 -10.45 40.41
C TYR A 642 -77.43 -10.19 41.82
N ASN A 643 -76.55 -10.03 42.80
CA ASN A 643 -76.95 -9.62 44.14
C ASN A 643 -77.03 -8.09 44.22
N ILE A 644 -78.04 -7.56 44.92
CA ILE A 644 -78.19 -6.14 45.23
C ILE A 644 -78.00 -5.89 46.73
N GLY A 645 -77.15 -4.93 47.06
CA GLY A 645 -77.01 -4.35 48.40
C GLY A 645 -77.62 -2.95 48.46
N LEU A 646 -78.36 -2.66 49.53
CA LEU A 646 -79.09 -1.41 49.76
C LEU A 646 -78.73 -0.87 51.16
N ASN A 647 -77.95 0.20 51.24
CA ASN A 647 -77.57 0.84 52.51
C ASN A 647 -78.47 2.04 52.82
N ALA A 648 -78.82 2.22 54.08
CA ALA A 648 -79.49 3.41 54.60
C ALA A 648 -78.68 4.00 55.75
N GLU A 649 -78.68 5.33 55.86
CA GLU A 649 -78.04 6.06 56.95
C GLU A 649 -78.97 7.13 57.53
N THR A 650 -78.68 7.57 58.76
CA THR A 650 -79.60 8.34 59.60
C THR A 650 -78.86 9.29 60.56
N ASP A 651 -79.15 10.60 60.47
CA ASP A 651 -78.72 11.59 61.48
C ASP A 651 -79.60 11.57 62.75
N VAL A 652 -80.71 10.82 62.72
CA VAL A 652 -81.61 10.58 63.87
C VAL A 652 -81.56 9.14 64.39
N SER A 653 -82.22 8.86 65.51
CA SER A 653 -82.27 7.52 66.12
C SER A 653 -82.80 6.46 65.14
N ALA A 654 -82.07 5.36 64.98
CA ALA A 654 -82.35 4.36 63.95
C ALA A 654 -83.75 3.71 64.06
N THR A 655 -84.38 3.50 62.91
CA THR A 655 -85.75 2.98 62.76
C THR A 655 -85.86 1.96 61.62
N THR A 656 -86.84 1.06 61.69
CA THR A 656 -87.17 0.16 60.56
C THR A 656 -87.46 0.95 59.29
N VAL A 657 -86.87 0.54 58.17
CA VAL A 657 -87.12 1.08 56.84
C VAL A 657 -87.58 -0.02 55.88
N TYR A 658 -88.41 0.38 54.91
CA TYR A 658 -89.05 -0.51 53.97
C TYR A 658 -88.58 -0.17 52.55
N TRP A 659 -88.11 -1.17 51.83
CA TRP A 659 -87.48 -1.04 50.51
C TRP A 659 -88.30 -1.70 49.42
N ARG A 660 -88.24 -1.13 48.21
CA ARG A 660 -88.65 -1.78 46.97
C ARG A 660 -87.68 -1.46 45.83
N VAL A 661 -87.57 -2.39 44.89
CA VAL A 661 -86.83 -2.22 43.63
C VAL A 661 -87.73 -2.63 42.47
N TRP A 662 -87.71 -1.83 41.40
CA TRP A 662 -88.34 -2.10 40.13
C TRP A 662 -87.30 -2.03 38.99
N ILE A 663 -87.47 -2.83 37.95
CA ILE A 663 -86.70 -2.74 36.69
C ILE A 663 -87.69 -2.84 35.54
N ASP A 664 -87.63 -1.90 34.61
CA ASP A 664 -88.32 -1.96 33.32
C ASP A 664 -87.58 -2.98 32.45
N LEU A 665 -88.15 -4.17 32.30
CA LEU A 665 -87.48 -5.32 31.65
C LEU A 665 -87.87 -5.46 30.17
N ASN A 666 -88.97 -4.82 29.75
CA ASN A 666 -89.44 -4.85 28.38
C ASN A 666 -88.99 -3.61 27.56
N ASN A 667 -88.59 -2.53 28.24
CA ASN A 667 -88.22 -1.19 27.75
C ASN A 667 -89.39 -0.44 27.07
N ASP A 668 -90.56 -0.39 27.73
CA ASP A 668 -91.78 0.25 27.22
C ASP A 668 -92.13 1.62 27.83
N GLY A 669 -91.55 1.97 29.00
CA GLY A 669 -91.73 3.29 29.62
C GLY A 669 -92.40 3.33 30.99
N ASP A 670 -92.79 2.21 31.60
CA ASP A 670 -93.21 2.20 33.02
C ASP A 670 -92.62 1.06 33.89
N PHE A 671 -93.25 0.70 35.02
CA PHE A 671 -92.81 -0.40 35.91
C PHE A 671 -94.00 -1.19 36.51
N ASN A 672 -95.17 -1.10 35.88
CA ASN A 672 -96.42 -1.69 36.39
C ASN A 672 -96.58 -3.15 35.97
N ASP A 673 -95.69 -3.68 35.13
CA ASP A 673 -95.89 -4.97 34.46
C ASP A 673 -95.53 -6.18 35.33
N SER A 674 -96.05 -7.35 34.95
CA SER A 674 -96.05 -8.57 35.78
C SER A 674 -94.68 -9.27 35.86
N GLY A 675 -93.76 -8.67 36.59
CA GLY A 675 -92.42 -9.21 36.89
C GLY A 675 -91.42 -8.13 37.33
N GLU A 676 -91.77 -6.87 37.12
CA GLU A 676 -90.83 -5.74 37.16
C GLU A 676 -90.54 -5.23 38.56
N GLN A 677 -91.43 -5.45 39.54
CA GLN A 677 -91.13 -5.22 40.96
C GLN A 677 -90.23 -6.34 41.52
N VAL A 678 -88.98 -6.38 41.04
CA VAL A 678 -87.99 -7.43 41.27
C VAL A 678 -87.61 -7.65 42.74
N LEU A 679 -87.78 -6.66 43.64
CA LEU A 679 -87.47 -6.83 45.06
C LEU A 679 -88.44 -6.08 46.00
N SER A 680 -88.65 -6.64 47.19
CA SER A 680 -89.26 -5.98 48.35
C SER A 680 -88.64 -6.54 49.63
N VAL A 681 -88.07 -5.67 50.49
CA VAL A 681 -87.33 -6.09 51.69
C VAL A 681 -87.43 -5.04 52.82
N THR A 682 -87.21 -5.43 54.07
CA THR A 682 -87.13 -4.49 55.22
C THR A 682 -85.72 -4.45 55.78
N GLY A 683 -85.23 -3.25 56.10
CA GLY A 683 -83.94 -3.01 56.77
C GLY A 683 -84.09 -2.16 58.02
N ASN A 684 -82.95 -1.70 58.55
CA ASN A 684 -82.87 -0.66 59.57
C ASN A 684 -82.23 0.58 58.94
N SER A 685 -82.56 1.79 59.39
CA SER A 685 -82.08 3.05 58.79
C SER A 685 -80.59 3.35 59.03
N ASN A 686 -79.79 2.35 59.40
CA ASN A 686 -78.35 2.42 59.62
C ASN A 686 -77.67 1.06 59.34
N GLY A 687 -78.15 0.32 58.33
CA GLY A 687 -77.63 -1.00 58.04
C GLY A 687 -78.16 -1.64 56.76
N LEU A 688 -77.29 -2.41 56.12
CA LEU A 688 -77.49 -3.08 54.84
C LEU A 688 -78.71 -4.01 54.80
N ALA A 689 -79.61 -3.78 53.85
CA ALA A 689 -80.53 -4.79 53.32
C ALA A 689 -79.96 -5.36 52.00
N SER A 690 -80.34 -6.58 51.63
CA SER A 690 -79.90 -7.18 50.36
C SER A 690 -80.88 -8.20 49.80
N GLY A 691 -80.72 -8.53 48.51
CA GLY A 691 -81.51 -9.53 47.79
C GLY A 691 -80.82 -9.96 46.49
N ASN A 692 -81.41 -10.90 45.76
CA ASN A 692 -80.97 -11.26 44.41
C ASN A 692 -82.00 -10.77 43.38
N ILE A 693 -81.50 -10.38 42.21
CA ILE A 693 -82.28 -9.99 41.03
C ILE A 693 -81.75 -10.81 39.85
N ASP A 694 -82.65 -11.50 39.16
CA ASP A 694 -82.35 -12.32 37.99
C ASP A 694 -82.75 -11.55 36.72
N ILE A 695 -81.84 -11.41 35.76
CA ILE A 695 -82.09 -10.71 34.48
C ILE A 695 -82.51 -11.75 33.43
N PRO A 696 -83.77 -11.75 32.97
CA PRO A 696 -84.24 -12.76 32.03
C PRO A 696 -83.57 -12.62 30.66
N ALA A 697 -83.31 -13.74 29.98
CA ALA A 697 -82.75 -13.75 28.63
C ALA A 697 -83.70 -13.14 27.56
N SER A 698 -84.91 -12.73 27.94
CA SER A 698 -85.87 -11.99 27.13
C SER A 698 -85.88 -10.48 27.37
N ALA A 699 -85.03 -9.96 28.26
CA ALA A 699 -84.93 -8.52 28.52
C ALA A 699 -84.41 -7.76 27.28
N SER A 700 -84.97 -6.59 27.00
CA SER A 700 -84.63 -5.80 25.81
C SER A 700 -83.16 -5.30 25.85
N LEU A 701 -82.41 -5.54 24.77
CA LEU A 701 -81.05 -5.00 24.62
C LEU A 701 -81.06 -3.47 24.47
N GLY A 702 -80.02 -2.82 24.97
CA GLY A 702 -79.91 -1.36 25.05
C GLY A 702 -79.99 -0.86 26.50
N THR A 703 -80.47 0.37 26.69
CA THR A 703 -80.62 1.00 28.01
C THR A 703 -82.08 1.05 28.44
N THR A 704 -82.35 0.65 29.68
CA THR A 704 -83.64 0.75 30.39
C THR A 704 -83.42 1.34 31.79
N ARG A 705 -84.47 1.43 32.63
CA ARG A 705 -84.44 2.05 33.97
C ARG A 705 -84.58 1.01 35.11
N MET A 706 -83.95 1.28 36.25
CA MET A 706 -84.18 0.63 37.54
C MET A 706 -84.59 1.70 38.56
N ARG A 707 -85.66 1.50 39.35
CA ARG A 707 -86.10 2.41 40.43
C ARG A 707 -85.97 1.74 41.79
N ILE A 708 -85.37 2.42 42.75
CA ILE A 708 -85.16 1.99 44.14
C ILE A 708 -85.82 3.01 45.07
N ALA A 709 -86.58 2.56 46.06
CA ALA A 709 -87.27 3.46 46.98
C ALA A 709 -87.23 2.95 48.43
N MET A 710 -87.04 3.88 49.37
CA MET A 710 -87.00 3.64 50.81
C MET A 710 -87.97 4.56 51.57
N SER A 711 -88.67 4.03 52.56
CA SER A 711 -89.36 4.87 53.57
C SER A 711 -89.39 4.22 54.95
N PRO A 712 -89.31 4.99 56.06
CA PRO A 712 -89.57 4.50 57.42
C PRO A 712 -91.08 4.33 57.70
N ASN A 713 -91.97 4.84 56.84
CA ASN A 713 -93.42 4.88 57.07
C ASN A 713 -94.20 3.68 56.47
N GLY A 714 -93.49 2.67 55.95
CA GLY A 714 -94.06 1.51 55.25
C GLY A 714 -93.54 1.38 53.82
N TYR A 715 -93.82 0.24 53.16
CA TYR A 715 -93.34 -0.04 51.80
C TYR A 715 -93.74 1.07 50.80
N PRO A 716 -92.78 1.73 50.13
CA PRO A 716 -93.07 2.77 49.14
C PRO A 716 -93.94 2.29 47.97
N SER A 717 -94.69 3.22 47.39
CA SER A 717 -95.32 3.07 46.08
C SER A 717 -94.40 3.59 44.97
N ILE A 718 -94.53 3.03 43.77
CA ILE A 718 -93.86 3.45 42.52
C ILE A 718 -93.89 4.98 42.27
N CYS A 719 -94.98 5.66 42.64
CA CYS A 719 -95.21 7.12 42.49
C CYS A 719 -95.44 7.82 43.86
N GLY A 720 -94.59 7.59 44.86
CA GLY A 720 -94.76 8.18 46.20
C GLY A 720 -94.31 9.64 46.27
N THR A 721 -95.05 10.53 46.94
CA THR A 721 -94.60 11.94 47.12
C THR A 721 -94.73 12.47 48.54
N GLY A 722 -93.71 13.20 48.99
CA GLY A 722 -93.63 13.90 50.27
C GLY A 722 -93.19 13.04 51.48
N GLY A 723 -92.92 13.73 52.59
CA GLY A 723 -92.43 13.13 53.84
C GLY A 723 -91.00 12.59 53.74
N ASN A 724 -90.60 11.74 54.69
CA ASN A 724 -89.30 11.06 54.75
C ASN A 724 -89.23 9.87 53.76
N LEU A 725 -89.71 10.08 52.53
CA LEU A 725 -89.47 9.20 51.40
C LEU A 725 -88.13 9.57 50.78
N ASP A 726 -87.38 8.58 50.32
CA ASP A 726 -86.20 8.79 49.49
C ASP A 726 -86.17 7.75 48.36
N VAL A 727 -85.72 8.17 47.18
CA VAL A 727 -85.91 7.43 45.92
C VAL A 727 -84.73 7.68 44.97
N GLU A 728 -84.27 6.62 44.33
CA GLU A 728 -83.18 6.65 43.38
C GLU A 728 -83.55 5.90 42.09
N ASP A 729 -83.41 6.58 40.96
CA ASP A 729 -83.55 5.98 39.63
C ASP A 729 -82.16 5.76 39.02
N TYR A 730 -81.86 4.55 38.56
CA TYR A 730 -80.60 4.14 37.93
C TYR A 730 -80.80 3.70 36.48
N GLY A 731 -79.72 3.72 35.69
CA GLY A 731 -79.69 3.10 34.38
C GLY A 731 -79.48 1.60 34.51
N LEU A 732 -79.98 0.84 33.53
CA LEU A 732 -79.61 -0.56 33.32
C LEU A 732 -79.29 -0.78 31.84
N THR A 733 -78.05 -1.11 31.51
CA THR A 733 -77.58 -1.38 30.15
C THR A 733 -77.43 -2.88 29.94
N ILE A 734 -77.95 -3.39 28.83
CA ILE A 734 -77.93 -4.81 28.44
C ILE A 734 -77.27 -4.94 27.05
N SER A 735 -76.04 -5.50 26.96
CA SER A 735 -75.02 -5.10 25.95
C SER A 735 -74.09 -6.19 25.33
N ALA A 736 -73.08 -5.75 24.53
CA ALA A 736 -72.05 -6.50 23.76
C ALA A 736 -70.70 -5.67 23.59
N PRO A 737 -69.56 -6.16 22.98
CA PRO A 737 -68.15 -5.61 23.13
C PRO A 737 -67.50 -4.69 22.02
N PRO A 738 -66.19 -4.23 22.16
CA PRO A 738 -65.47 -3.21 21.33
C PRO A 738 -64.13 -3.65 20.59
N CYS A 739 -63.24 -2.69 20.17
CA CYS A 739 -62.07 -2.80 19.21
C CYS A 739 -60.73 -2.09 19.70
N PRO A 740 -59.49 -2.30 19.12
CA PRO A 740 -58.17 -1.83 19.67
C PRO A 740 -57.25 -0.87 18.82
N LEU A 741 -56.03 -0.56 19.33
CA LEU A 741 -54.94 0.36 18.85
C LEU A 741 -53.81 -0.34 18.04
N PRO A 742 -52.87 0.39 17.36
CA PRO A 742 -51.62 -0.15 16.80
C PRO A 742 -50.41 0.01 17.74
N ASP A 743 -49.46 -0.92 17.66
CA ASP A 743 -48.24 -0.95 18.46
C ASP A 743 -46.96 -0.75 17.61
N ASN A 744 -45.78 -0.66 18.26
CA ASN A 744 -44.45 -0.69 17.63
C ASN A 744 -44.16 0.36 16.52
N PHE A 745 -44.55 1.63 16.73
CA PHE A 745 -44.27 2.72 15.79
C PHE A 745 -42.80 3.19 15.81
N ASN A 746 -42.08 3.02 14.71
CA ASN A 746 -40.62 3.21 14.62
C ASN A 746 -40.16 4.03 13.38
N ILE A 747 -38.88 4.45 13.41
CA ILE A 747 -38.13 4.92 12.24
C ILE A 747 -37.42 3.71 11.61
N GLN A 748 -37.66 3.43 10.33
CA GLN A 748 -36.93 2.38 9.59
C GLN A 748 -35.62 2.89 8.99
N SER A 749 -35.63 4.09 8.40
CA SER A 749 -34.44 4.70 7.80
C SER A 749 -34.56 6.21 7.66
N THR A 750 -33.41 6.85 7.40
CA THR A 750 -33.29 8.27 7.04
C THR A 750 -32.41 8.39 5.80
N GLY A 751 -32.72 9.35 4.95
CA GLY A 751 -31.86 9.80 3.85
C GLY A 751 -31.57 11.30 3.98
N VAL A 752 -30.96 11.88 2.94
CA VAL A 752 -30.73 13.35 2.88
C VAL A 752 -32.05 14.11 2.68
N SER A 753 -32.99 13.55 1.91
CA SER A 753 -34.27 14.16 1.53
C SER A 753 -35.51 13.54 2.21
N HIS A 754 -35.37 12.44 2.95
CA HIS A 754 -36.52 11.62 3.37
C HIS A 754 -36.34 10.86 4.71
N VAL A 755 -37.44 10.34 5.25
CA VAL A 755 -37.53 9.45 6.43
C VAL A 755 -38.56 8.35 6.18
N VAL A 756 -38.29 7.10 6.60
CA VAL A 756 -39.21 5.94 6.48
C VAL A 756 -39.70 5.51 7.86
N LEU A 757 -40.99 5.17 7.99
CA LEU A 757 -41.67 4.83 9.24
C LEU A 757 -42.45 3.50 9.13
N ASP A 758 -42.61 2.75 10.21
CA ASP A 758 -43.44 1.52 10.26
C ASP A 758 -44.09 1.27 11.64
N TRP A 759 -45.05 0.33 11.70
CA TRP A 759 -45.79 -0.09 12.90
C TRP A 759 -46.48 -1.46 12.71
N ASP A 760 -47.05 -2.02 13.79
CA ASP A 760 -47.75 -3.31 13.77
C ASP A 760 -49.16 -3.26 13.15
N ASN A 761 -49.59 -4.38 12.56
CA ASN A 761 -50.89 -4.48 11.90
C ASN A 761 -52.01 -5.01 12.81
N VAL A 762 -53.13 -4.28 12.85
CA VAL A 762 -54.27 -4.54 13.74
C VAL A 762 -55.37 -5.36 13.03
N THR A 763 -55.79 -6.48 13.62
CA THR A 763 -56.72 -7.47 13.04
C THR A 763 -58.07 -6.92 12.59
N GLU A 764 -58.60 -5.88 13.24
CA GLU A 764 -59.95 -5.33 13.00
C GLU A 764 -59.94 -4.00 12.23
N ALA A 765 -58.74 -3.56 11.80
CA ALA A 765 -58.50 -2.29 11.16
C ALA A 765 -58.79 -2.26 9.65
N SER A 766 -58.84 -1.04 9.11
CA SER A 766 -59.14 -0.74 7.71
C SER A 766 -58.14 0.22 7.06
N SER A 767 -57.45 1.05 7.85
CA SER A 767 -56.45 2.04 7.40
C SER A 767 -55.78 2.72 8.60
N TYR A 768 -54.71 3.47 8.31
CA TYR A 768 -53.89 4.24 9.24
C TYR A 768 -53.62 5.66 8.70
N THR A 769 -53.15 6.61 9.53
CA THR A 769 -52.80 8.00 9.12
C THR A 769 -51.56 8.48 9.88
N THR A 770 -50.65 9.26 9.26
CA THR A 770 -49.43 9.82 9.90
C THR A 770 -49.28 11.33 9.74
N ARG A 771 -48.32 11.95 10.45
CA ARG A 771 -47.98 13.39 10.35
C ARG A 771 -46.52 13.68 10.70
N ARG A 772 -45.99 14.86 10.30
CA ARG A 772 -44.65 15.35 10.67
C ARG A 772 -44.58 16.84 11.08
N ARG A 773 -43.44 17.29 11.62
CA ARG A 773 -43.01 18.70 11.64
C ARG A 773 -41.49 18.84 11.82
N LYS A 774 -40.91 20.01 11.56
CA LYS A 774 -39.51 20.30 11.96
C LYS A 774 -39.41 20.50 13.47
N GLN A 775 -38.35 19.99 14.09
CA GLN A 775 -38.10 20.13 15.52
C GLN A 775 -38.05 21.61 15.93
N GLY A 776 -38.69 21.96 17.05
CA GLY A 776 -38.81 23.33 17.53
C GLY A 776 -39.85 24.20 16.81
N THR A 777 -40.58 23.67 15.82
CA THR A 777 -41.74 24.33 15.22
C THR A 777 -43.05 23.84 15.83
N THR A 778 -44.12 24.64 15.77
CA THR A 778 -45.41 24.31 16.39
C THR A 778 -46.42 23.66 15.45
N THR A 779 -46.27 23.86 14.13
CA THR A 779 -47.25 23.45 13.12
C THR A 779 -46.96 22.03 12.64
N TRP A 780 -47.95 21.14 12.74
CA TRP A 780 -47.90 19.82 12.13
C TRP A 780 -48.34 19.86 10.65
N GLU A 781 -47.68 19.05 9.83
CA GLU A 781 -48.03 18.71 8.46
C GLU A 781 -48.61 17.29 8.49
N ASP A 782 -49.93 17.17 8.37
CA ASP A 782 -50.61 15.87 8.35
C ASP A 782 -50.48 15.19 6.97
N GLY A 783 -50.22 13.89 6.98
CA GLY A 783 -50.11 13.06 5.78
C GLY A 783 -51.45 12.48 5.32
N ASN A 784 -51.41 11.70 4.24
CA ASN A 784 -52.57 10.93 3.77
C ASN A 784 -52.88 9.75 4.70
N SER A 785 -54.00 9.06 4.45
CA SER A 785 -54.31 7.76 5.06
C SER A 785 -53.91 6.60 4.15
N PHE A 786 -53.40 5.52 4.73
CA PHE A 786 -52.81 4.37 4.04
C PHE A 786 -53.40 3.05 4.55
N ALA A 787 -53.38 1.99 3.74
CA ALA A 787 -53.78 0.64 4.15
C ALA A 787 -52.62 -0.21 4.70
N SER A 788 -51.37 0.18 4.39
CA SER A 788 -50.14 -0.42 4.90
C SER A 788 -49.77 0.11 6.28
N SER A 789 -49.08 -0.70 7.09
CA SER A 789 -48.52 -0.28 8.37
C SER A 789 -47.11 0.34 8.25
N SER A 790 -46.87 1.09 7.16
CA SER A 790 -45.61 1.80 6.88
C SER A 790 -45.84 2.93 5.86
N VAL A 791 -44.99 3.98 5.92
CA VAL A 791 -45.02 5.18 5.06
C VAL A 791 -43.63 5.82 4.90
N ILE A 792 -43.46 6.64 3.86
CA ILE A 792 -42.24 7.43 3.59
C ILE A 792 -42.59 8.93 3.55
N TRP A 793 -41.78 9.75 4.23
CA TRP A 793 -41.86 11.22 4.26
C TRP A 793 -40.63 11.83 3.59
N GLY A 794 -40.75 12.17 2.30
CA GLY A 794 -39.77 12.93 1.51
C GLY A 794 -39.99 14.45 1.56
N ASN A 795 -39.17 15.20 0.82
CA ASN A 795 -39.08 16.67 0.93
C ASN A 795 -38.75 17.14 2.36
N CYS A 796 -37.85 16.43 3.03
CA CYS A 796 -37.15 16.94 4.19
C CYS A 796 -35.94 17.75 3.72
N GLU A 797 -35.57 18.81 4.45
CA GLU A 797 -34.30 19.51 4.21
C GLU A 797 -33.12 18.67 4.74
N PRO A 798 -31.93 18.71 4.11
CA PRO A 798 -30.72 18.06 4.63
C PRO A 798 -30.34 18.51 6.05
N CYS A 799 -29.65 17.64 6.80
CA CYS A 799 -29.14 17.92 8.15
C CYS A 799 -30.17 18.58 9.10
N THR A 800 -31.44 18.16 9.05
CA THR A 800 -32.57 18.79 9.74
C THR A 800 -33.38 17.77 10.52
N THR A 801 -33.67 18.05 11.80
CA THR A 801 -34.46 17.17 12.67
C THR A 801 -35.97 17.38 12.48
N TYR A 802 -36.71 16.28 12.37
CA TYR A 802 -38.17 16.21 12.26
C TYR A 802 -38.78 15.32 13.35
N GLU A 803 -40.08 15.50 13.62
CA GLU A 803 -40.89 14.78 14.61
C GLU A 803 -42.11 14.12 13.91
N PHE A 804 -42.57 12.92 14.30
CA PHE A 804 -43.58 12.09 13.59
C PHE A 804 -44.56 11.31 14.51
N GLN A 805 -45.79 10.97 14.04
CA GLN A 805 -46.85 10.20 14.77
C GLN A 805 -47.79 9.37 13.82
N VAL A 806 -48.52 8.33 14.32
CA VAL A 806 -49.47 7.45 13.55
C VAL A 806 -50.79 7.06 14.29
N MET A 807 -51.88 6.65 13.61
CA MET A 807 -53.16 6.14 14.19
C MET A 807 -53.85 5.00 13.37
N THR A 808 -54.87 4.31 13.91
CA THR A 808 -55.65 3.18 13.31
C THR A 808 -57.17 3.45 13.18
N ASN A 809 -57.85 2.83 12.20
CA ASN A 809 -59.30 2.96 11.94
C ASN A 809 -60.05 1.59 11.91
N CYS A 810 -61.00 1.29 12.83
CA CYS A 810 -61.72 0.00 12.92
C CYS A 810 -62.98 -0.10 12.03
N SER A 811 -63.45 -1.33 11.76
CA SER A 811 -64.64 -1.60 10.91
C SER A 811 -65.87 -2.21 11.62
N ASN A 812 -65.70 -2.93 12.73
CA ASN A 812 -66.79 -3.63 13.44
C ASN A 812 -67.66 -2.72 14.33
N SER A 813 -67.15 -1.53 14.67
CA SER A 813 -67.66 -0.66 15.74
C SER A 813 -67.81 0.82 15.32
N ASN A 814 -67.54 1.15 14.05
CA ASN A 814 -67.55 2.51 13.49
C ASN A 814 -66.68 3.54 14.26
N SER A 815 -65.56 3.10 14.84
CA SER A 815 -64.65 3.94 15.63
C SER A 815 -63.19 3.82 15.17
N ASN A 816 -62.40 4.85 15.47
CA ASN A 816 -60.96 4.89 15.20
C ASN A 816 -60.20 4.97 16.54
N SER A 817 -58.90 4.67 16.52
CA SER A 817 -58.00 4.83 17.66
C SER A 817 -57.53 6.29 17.83
N GLY A 818 -56.71 6.54 18.87
CA GLY A 818 -55.90 7.76 18.96
C GLY A 818 -54.63 7.70 18.09
N PHE A 819 -53.89 8.81 18.06
CA PHE A 819 -52.52 8.88 17.55
C PHE A 819 -51.49 8.40 18.60
N SER A 820 -50.38 7.83 18.12
CA SER A 820 -49.24 7.29 18.87
C SER A 820 -48.40 8.37 19.59
N ASN A 821 -47.42 7.92 20.38
CA ASN A 821 -46.31 8.76 20.84
C ASN A 821 -45.50 9.34 19.66
N THR A 822 -44.79 10.44 19.93
CA THR A 822 -43.95 11.14 18.95
C THR A 822 -42.55 10.54 18.89
N ILE A 823 -42.08 10.21 17.69
CA ILE A 823 -40.69 9.81 17.41
C ILE A 823 -39.97 10.87 16.57
N THR A 824 -38.64 10.89 16.58
CA THR A 824 -37.83 11.95 15.94
C THR A 824 -36.74 11.38 15.06
N ALA A 825 -36.44 12.03 13.93
CA ALA A 825 -35.37 11.64 13.02
C ALA A 825 -34.70 12.86 12.39
N THR A 826 -33.38 12.78 12.18
CA THR A 826 -32.59 13.81 11.49
C THR A 826 -32.20 13.30 10.11
N THR A 827 -32.38 14.12 9.08
CA THR A 827 -31.89 13.81 7.73
C THR A 827 -30.37 13.84 7.65
N GLN A 828 -29.83 13.09 6.69
CA GLN A 828 -28.40 12.98 6.42
C GLN A 828 -27.84 14.24 5.71
N GLY A 829 -26.54 14.21 5.39
CA GLY A 829 -25.84 15.29 4.65
C GLY A 829 -25.12 16.32 5.53
N CYS A 830 -25.10 16.15 6.85
CA CYS A 830 -24.38 17.07 7.75
C CYS A 830 -22.87 17.09 7.47
N GLY A 831 -22.32 18.27 7.16
CA GLY A 831 -20.88 18.49 7.07
C GLY A 831 -20.25 18.30 5.68
N ASP A 832 -21.07 18.11 4.64
CA ASP A 832 -20.58 18.06 3.25
C ASP A 832 -19.94 19.39 2.83
N SER A 833 -18.82 19.34 2.11
CA SER A 833 -18.14 20.48 1.49
C SER A 833 -18.78 20.89 0.17
N TYR A 834 -19.36 19.93 -0.55
CA TYR A 834 -20.05 20.17 -1.82
C TYR A 834 -21.43 20.81 -1.57
N CYS A 835 -21.94 21.53 -2.56
CA CYS A 835 -23.30 22.07 -2.50
C CYS A 835 -24.35 20.95 -2.43
N TYR A 836 -25.43 21.15 -1.67
CA TYR A 836 -26.55 20.21 -1.67
C TYR A 836 -27.27 20.17 -3.03
N SER A 837 -27.70 18.98 -3.43
CA SER A 837 -28.53 18.74 -4.62
C SER A 837 -29.49 17.60 -4.28
N TYR A 838 -30.80 17.80 -4.38
CA TYR A 838 -31.82 16.80 -4.07
C TYR A 838 -33.18 17.16 -4.65
N GLY A 839 -33.97 16.16 -5.02
CA GLY A 839 -35.27 16.38 -5.65
C GLY A 839 -36.50 15.88 -4.90
N LEU A 840 -37.61 15.96 -5.61
CA LEU A 840 -38.96 15.54 -5.23
C LEU A 840 -39.49 14.44 -6.16
N SER A 841 -38.60 13.67 -6.80
CA SER A 841 -39.01 12.60 -7.70
C SER A 841 -39.34 11.35 -6.88
N TRP A 842 -40.60 10.94 -6.91
CA TRP A 842 -41.09 9.72 -6.24
C TRP A 842 -41.47 8.63 -7.25
N ASP A 843 -41.82 8.99 -8.48
CA ASP A 843 -42.34 8.10 -9.52
C ASP A 843 -41.34 7.85 -10.67
N HIS A 844 -40.15 8.47 -10.61
CA HIS A 844 -39.01 8.30 -11.53
C HIS A 844 -37.72 8.34 -10.70
N TRP A 845 -36.85 7.34 -10.80
CA TRP A 845 -35.59 7.31 -10.05
C TRP A 845 -34.44 6.76 -10.89
N ILE A 846 -33.21 7.00 -10.42
CA ILE A 846 -32.00 6.37 -10.94
C ILE A 846 -32.00 4.93 -10.42
N SER A 847 -32.06 3.95 -11.32
CA SER A 847 -32.09 2.51 -11.00
C SER A 847 -30.76 1.80 -11.27
N GLY A 848 -29.74 2.55 -11.67
CA GLY A 848 -28.37 2.06 -11.65
C GLY A 848 -27.39 2.88 -12.48
N VAL A 849 -26.22 3.14 -11.90
CA VAL A 849 -25.08 3.81 -12.54
C VAL A 849 -23.98 2.79 -12.76
N ASN A 850 -23.52 2.68 -14.01
CA ASN A 850 -22.42 1.81 -14.39
C ASN A 850 -21.35 2.62 -15.14
N VAL A 851 -20.18 2.80 -14.52
CA VAL A 851 -19.00 3.46 -15.12
C VAL A 851 -17.71 2.90 -14.50
N ALA A 852 -16.79 2.44 -15.35
CA ALA A 852 -15.58 1.71 -14.95
C ALA A 852 -15.88 0.53 -14.00
N SER A 853 -15.58 0.65 -12.70
CA SER A 853 -15.90 -0.35 -11.67
C SER A 853 -17.08 0.01 -10.76
N ILE A 854 -17.65 1.23 -10.87
CA ILE A 854 -18.98 1.50 -10.32
C ILE A 854 -19.96 0.70 -11.17
N ALA A 855 -20.70 -0.21 -10.53
CA ALA A 855 -21.74 -1.02 -11.13
C ALA A 855 -22.91 -1.11 -10.15
N ASN A 856 -23.44 0.06 -9.77
CA ASN A 856 -24.51 0.16 -8.79
C ASN A 856 -25.86 -0.12 -9.45
N ALA A 857 -26.71 -0.87 -8.74
CA ALA A 857 -28.10 -1.12 -9.10
C ALA A 857 -28.97 -0.53 -7.97
N SER A 858 -29.30 0.74 -8.13
CA SER A 858 -29.99 1.54 -7.12
C SER A 858 -31.50 1.30 -7.11
N GLY A 859 -32.12 1.63 -5.98
CA GLY A 859 -33.56 1.70 -5.83
C GLY A 859 -34.06 3.15 -5.90
N ASN A 860 -35.33 3.36 -5.58
CA ASN A 860 -35.90 4.70 -5.49
C ASN A 860 -35.29 5.45 -4.28
N GLY A 861 -34.39 6.42 -4.54
CA GLY A 861 -33.72 7.22 -3.52
C GLY A 861 -34.55 8.37 -2.94
N TYR A 862 -35.76 8.59 -3.47
CA TYR A 862 -36.64 9.71 -3.11
C TYR A 862 -35.95 11.08 -3.23
N GLY A 863 -35.12 11.26 -4.27
CA GLY A 863 -34.55 12.54 -4.69
C GLY A 863 -33.06 12.73 -4.42
N TYR A 864 -32.43 11.96 -3.53
CA TYR A 864 -30.96 11.88 -3.37
C TYR A 864 -30.55 10.61 -2.63
N THR A 865 -29.50 9.93 -3.11
CA THR A 865 -28.78 8.89 -2.36
C THR A 865 -27.28 9.17 -2.33
N ASP A 866 -26.65 8.98 -1.17
CA ASP A 866 -25.19 9.01 -1.06
C ASP A 866 -24.62 7.62 -1.36
N TYR A 867 -23.81 7.53 -2.42
CA TYR A 867 -23.03 6.35 -2.78
C TYR A 867 -21.52 6.67 -2.84
N THR A 868 -21.04 7.68 -2.10
CA THR A 868 -19.60 8.02 -2.04
C THR A 868 -18.75 6.90 -1.40
N ASN A 869 -19.37 5.93 -0.73
CA ASN A 869 -18.76 4.67 -0.31
C ASN A 869 -18.49 3.70 -1.48
N ILE A 870 -19.19 3.85 -2.61
CA ILE A 870 -18.92 3.12 -3.87
C ILE A 870 -17.95 3.98 -4.70
N SER A 871 -16.86 3.36 -5.19
CA SER A 871 -15.85 4.10 -5.98
C SER A 871 -15.37 3.41 -7.25
N ALA A 872 -14.87 4.23 -8.18
CA ALA A 872 -14.18 3.77 -9.37
C ALA A 872 -12.80 4.41 -9.55
N ASN A 873 -11.85 3.60 -10.01
CA ASN A 873 -10.55 4.08 -10.48
C ASN A 873 -10.68 4.56 -11.93
N LEU A 874 -10.49 5.86 -12.16
CA LEU A 874 -10.61 6.50 -13.47
C LEU A 874 -9.27 7.09 -13.91
N THR A 875 -8.66 6.53 -14.95
CA THR A 875 -7.37 6.95 -15.50
C THR A 875 -7.50 8.24 -16.31
N LYS A 876 -6.60 9.22 -16.11
CA LYS A 876 -6.54 10.42 -16.96
C LYS A 876 -6.30 10.07 -18.43
N GLY A 877 -7.05 10.70 -19.34
CA GLY A 877 -6.96 10.47 -20.79
C GLY A 877 -7.80 9.29 -21.31
N ASP A 878 -8.24 8.37 -20.45
CA ASP A 878 -9.12 7.28 -20.84
C ASP A 878 -10.59 7.75 -21.00
N SER A 879 -11.37 6.96 -21.74
CA SER A 879 -12.80 7.17 -21.95
C SER A 879 -13.57 5.95 -21.46
N TYR A 880 -14.48 6.16 -20.52
CA TYR A 880 -15.25 5.11 -19.86
C TYR A 880 -16.69 5.11 -20.35
N THR A 881 -17.18 3.94 -20.78
CA THR A 881 -18.60 3.76 -21.07
C THR A 881 -19.41 4.04 -19.80
N LEU A 882 -20.40 4.91 -19.92
CA LEU A 882 -21.34 5.27 -18.88
C LEU A 882 -22.71 4.70 -19.27
N ASN A 883 -23.31 3.87 -18.42
CA ASN A 883 -24.69 3.44 -18.58
C ASN A 883 -25.49 3.92 -17.37
N LEU A 884 -26.49 4.78 -17.63
CA LEU A 884 -27.41 5.31 -16.64
C LEU A 884 -28.78 4.66 -16.85
N THR A 885 -29.29 3.94 -15.86
CA THR A 885 -30.60 3.29 -15.92
C THR A 885 -31.61 4.14 -15.15
N ALA A 886 -32.75 4.42 -15.76
CA ALA A 886 -33.91 4.98 -15.07
C ALA A 886 -34.99 3.91 -14.93
N ASP A 887 -35.76 3.97 -13.84
CA ASP A 887 -36.99 3.20 -13.68
C ASP A 887 -38.14 4.07 -13.12
N THR A 888 -39.38 3.59 -13.24
CA THR A 888 -40.58 4.39 -13.02
C THR A 888 -41.82 3.55 -12.67
N ASP A 889 -42.58 4.01 -11.67
CA ASP A 889 -43.88 3.43 -11.30
C ASP A 889 -45.05 3.94 -12.16
N VAL A 890 -44.80 4.87 -13.10
CA VAL A 890 -45.82 5.48 -13.96
C VAL A 890 -45.53 5.25 -15.45
N VAL A 891 -46.39 5.78 -16.32
CA VAL A 891 -46.23 5.63 -17.78
C VAL A 891 -44.91 6.27 -18.22
N PRO A 892 -43.98 5.53 -18.87
CA PRO A 892 -42.65 6.05 -19.16
C PRO A 892 -42.64 7.32 -20.01
N SER A 893 -41.78 8.26 -19.63
CA SER A 893 -41.57 9.55 -20.29
C SER A 893 -40.09 9.79 -20.61
N SER A 894 -39.79 10.95 -21.21
CA SER A 894 -38.41 11.43 -21.30
C SER A 894 -37.85 11.75 -19.92
N VAL A 895 -36.53 11.58 -19.74
CA VAL A 895 -35.75 12.06 -18.59
C VAL A 895 -34.47 12.73 -19.07
N TYR A 896 -33.89 13.60 -18.25
CA TYR A 896 -32.82 14.54 -18.59
C TYR A 896 -31.62 14.32 -17.67
N TRP A 897 -30.62 13.61 -18.18
CA TRP A 897 -29.42 13.25 -17.44
C TRP A 897 -28.37 14.35 -17.48
N ARG A 898 -27.64 14.48 -16.37
CA ARG A 898 -26.31 15.08 -16.29
C ARG A 898 -25.40 14.28 -15.37
N VAL A 899 -24.11 14.34 -15.64
CA VAL A 899 -23.06 13.89 -14.70
C VAL A 899 -21.98 14.96 -14.64
N TRP A 900 -21.50 15.23 -13.42
CA TRP A 900 -20.33 16.03 -13.14
C TRP A 900 -19.24 15.19 -12.48
N VAL A 901 -17.98 15.52 -12.72
CA VAL A 901 -16.82 15.05 -11.96
C VAL A 901 -16.00 16.28 -11.59
N ASP A 902 -15.77 16.48 -10.30
CA ASP A 902 -14.83 17.49 -9.80
C ASP A 902 -13.43 17.07 -10.23
N PHE A 903 -12.87 17.75 -11.23
CA PHE A 903 -11.60 17.39 -11.86
C PHE A 903 -10.43 18.18 -11.30
N ASN A 904 -10.67 19.31 -10.64
CA ASN A 904 -9.63 20.16 -10.08
C ASN A 904 -9.36 19.86 -8.57
N ASN A 905 -10.28 19.14 -7.92
CA ASN A 905 -10.34 18.78 -6.49
C ASN A 905 -10.44 19.99 -5.54
N ASP A 906 -11.31 20.95 -5.86
CA ASP A 906 -11.60 22.14 -5.04
C ASP A 906 -12.94 22.10 -4.28
N ASN A 907 -13.76 21.06 -4.49
CA ASN A 907 -15.08 20.82 -3.90
C ASN A 907 -16.27 21.57 -4.53
N ASP A 908 -16.18 22.05 -5.78
CA ASP A 908 -17.37 22.38 -6.57
C ASP A 908 -17.53 21.57 -7.88
N PHE A 909 -18.44 22.00 -8.75
CA PHE A 909 -18.84 21.31 -10.00
C PHE A 909 -19.17 22.32 -11.11
N THR A 910 -18.75 23.58 -10.94
CA THR A 910 -19.10 24.71 -11.79
C THR A 910 -18.04 25.01 -12.85
N ASP A 911 -16.90 24.31 -12.79
CA ASP A 911 -15.71 24.65 -13.56
C ASP A 911 -15.77 24.12 -15.02
N ALA A 912 -14.94 24.71 -15.87
CA ALA A 912 -15.04 24.60 -17.32
C ALA A 912 -14.52 23.25 -17.89
N GLY A 913 -15.26 22.18 -17.65
CA GLY A 913 -15.00 20.82 -18.18
C GLY A 913 -15.61 19.69 -17.36
N GLU A 914 -16.15 20.01 -16.18
CA GLU A 914 -16.53 19.04 -15.15
C GLU A 914 -17.87 18.36 -15.42
N GLN A 915 -18.78 19.02 -16.15
CA GLN A 915 -20.03 18.41 -16.61
C GLN A 915 -19.77 17.40 -17.76
N VAL A 916 -19.22 16.25 -17.42
CA VAL A 916 -18.75 15.19 -18.33
C VAL A 916 -19.84 14.60 -19.23
N PHE A 917 -21.11 14.62 -18.80
CA PHE A 917 -22.21 14.02 -19.57
C PHE A 917 -23.50 14.86 -19.50
N SER A 918 -24.27 14.85 -20.60
CA SER A 918 -25.66 15.28 -20.61
C SER A 918 -26.42 14.66 -21.78
N ALA A 919 -27.59 14.06 -21.53
CA ALA A 919 -28.43 13.44 -22.57
C ALA A 919 -29.91 13.35 -22.16
N THR A 920 -30.81 13.18 -23.13
CA THR A 920 -32.21 12.80 -22.87
C THR A 920 -32.37 11.28 -23.03
N GLY A 921 -32.91 10.63 -22.00
CA GLY A 921 -33.24 9.20 -21.96
C GLY A 921 -34.74 8.93 -21.88
N LEU A 922 -35.11 7.67 -21.62
CA LEU A 922 -36.47 7.25 -21.24
C LEU A 922 -36.46 6.77 -19.79
N SER A 923 -37.54 7.01 -19.04
CA SER A 923 -37.63 6.71 -17.61
C SER A 923 -37.76 5.23 -17.24
N ASN A 924 -37.61 4.31 -18.20
CA ASN A 924 -37.65 2.86 -17.99
C ASN A 924 -36.57 2.13 -18.83
N GLY A 925 -35.41 2.76 -19.01
CA GLY A 925 -34.39 2.28 -19.93
C GLY A 925 -32.98 2.79 -19.65
N ILE A 926 -32.03 2.16 -20.34
CA ILE A 926 -30.60 2.48 -20.23
C ILE A 926 -30.25 3.60 -21.22
N THR A 927 -29.63 4.66 -20.68
CA THR A 927 -29.03 5.76 -21.44
C THR A 927 -27.51 5.57 -21.44
N THR A 928 -26.94 5.18 -22.58
CA THR A 928 -25.50 4.97 -22.74
C THR A 928 -24.79 6.22 -23.26
N GLY A 929 -23.64 6.54 -22.68
CA GLY A 929 -22.71 7.59 -23.11
C GLY A 929 -21.26 7.23 -22.79
N SER A 930 -20.39 8.24 -22.69
CA SER A 930 -19.06 8.07 -22.12
C SER A 930 -18.64 9.25 -21.24
N VAL A 931 -17.84 8.96 -20.22
CA VAL A 931 -17.10 9.93 -19.41
C VAL A 931 -15.67 9.97 -19.96
N ASN A 932 -15.21 11.13 -20.41
CA ASN A 932 -13.88 11.32 -20.96
C ASN A 932 -13.02 12.03 -19.91
N MET A 933 -11.96 11.39 -19.43
CA MET A 933 -11.10 11.93 -18.38
C MET A 933 -10.09 12.93 -18.96
N PRO A 934 -10.13 14.23 -18.61
CA PRO A 934 -9.19 15.20 -19.17
C PRO A 934 -7.78 14.97 -18.61
N SER A 935 -6.76 15.19 -19.44
CA SER A 935 -5.35 15.07 -19.04
C SER A 935 -4.94 16.10 -17.97
N THR A 936 -5.73 17.16 -17.79
CA THR A 936 -5.55 18.23 -16.79
C THR A 936 -6.17 17.93 -15.44
N ALA A 937 -6.96 16.86 -15.28
CA ALA A 937 -7.53 16.51 -13.98
C ALA A 937 -6.42 16.31 -12.92
N VAL A 938 -6.72 16.57 -11.65
CA VAL A 938 -5.83 16.29 -10.52
C VAL A 938 -5.85 14.79 -10.20
N THR A 939 -4.74 14.24 -9.71
CA THR A 939 -4.69 12.85 -9.21
C THR A 939 -5.14 12.80 -7.75
N GLY A 940 -6.07 11.92 -7.41
CA GLY A 940 -6.56 11.74 -6.04
C GLY A 940 -8.00 11.24 -6.00
N THR A 941 -8.55 11.11 -4.80
CA THR A 941 -9.99 10.92 -4.56
C THR A 941 -10.72 12.24 -4.79
N THR A 942 -11.83 12.21 -5.53
CA THR A 942 -12.73 13.35 -5.79
C THR A 942 -14.14 12.83 -6.03
N ARG A 943 -15.14 13.71 -6.18
CA ARG A 943 -16.56 13.32 -6.33
C ARG A 943 -17.02 13.29 -7.79
N MET A 944 -17.88 12.32 -8.11
CA MET A 944 -18.75 12.31 -9.27
C MET A 944 -20.20 12.46 -8.82
N ARG A 945 -20.95 13.41 -9.39
CA ARG A 945 -22.39 13.61 -9.14
C ARG A 945 -23.20 13.23 -10.37
N VAL A 946 -24.08 12.24 -10.26
CA VAL A 946 -25.05 11.84 -11.28
C VAL A 946 -26.40 12.45 -10.92
N ALA A 947 -27.11 13.03 -11.89
CA ALA A 947 -28.46 13.53 -11.68
C ALA A 947 -29.37 13.25 -12.88
N MET A 948 -30.63 12.93 -12.57
CA MET A 948 -31.71 12.72 -13.52
C MET A 948 -32.85 13.68 -13.22
N GLY A 949 -33.20 14.55 -14.15
CA GLY A 949 -34.42 15.35 -14.07
C GLY A 949 -35.57 14.76 -14.90
N ARG A 950 -36.80 14.83 -14.39
CA ARG A 950 -38.01 14.47 -15.13
C ARG A 950 -38.34 15.50 -16.22
N ASP A 951 -38.34 16.78 -15.86
CA ASP A 951 -38.92 17.85 -16.67
C ASP A 951 -37.85 18.70 -17.41
N ASN A 952 -36.65 18.81 -16.86
CA ASN A 952 -35.53 19.59 -17.40
C ASN A 952 -34.17 18.99 -16.97
N TYR A 953 -33.09 19.39 -17.63
CA TYR A 953 -31.73 19.13 -17.16
C TYR A 953 -31.43 19.90 -15.87
N SER A 954 -30.86 19.22 -14.88
CA SER A 954 -30.52 19.79 -13.58
C SER A 954 -29.27 20.69 -13.59
N LEU A 955 -29.11 21.49 -12.54
CA LEU A 955 -27.86 22.10 -12.10
C LEU A 955 -27.16 21.21 -11.05
N PRO A 956 -25.83 21.34 -10.82
CA PRO A 956 -25.14 20.48 -9.86
C PRO A 956 -25.55 20.70 -8.41
N CYS A 957 -26.19 21.84 -8.10
CA CYS A 957 -26.60 22.28 -6.76
C CYS A 957 -28.13 22.52 -6.70
N GLU A 958 -28.94 21.66 -7.32
CA GLU A 958 -30.37 21.91 -7.51
C GLU A 958 -31.21 21.24 -6.42
N THR A 959 -32.12 22.00 -5.79
CA THR A 959 -32.92 21.54 -4.65
C THR A 959 -34.41 21.71 -4.90
N GLY A 960 -35.21 20.68 -4.63
CA GLY A 960 -36.68 20.76 -4.64
C GLY A 960 -37.34 20.68 -6.03
N SER A 961 -36.60 20.32 -7.07
CA SER A 961 -37.13 20.03 -8.42
C SER A 961 -37.56 18.57 -8.57
N SER A 962 -38.23 18.23 -9.67
CA SER A 962 -38.51 16.84 -10.11
C SER A 962 -37.23 16.11 -10.56
N ILE A 963 -36.25 15.95 -9.66
CA ILE A 963 -34.97 15.30 -9.92
C ILE A 963 -34.73 14.13 -8.97
N ASP A 964 -33.78 13.28 -9.33
CA ASP A 964 -33.16 12.28 -8.48
C ASP A 964 -31.63 12.32 -8.70
N VAL A 965 -30.85 12.06 -7.65
CA VAL A 965 -29.42 12.40 -7.58
C VAL A 965 -28.64 11.32 -6.85
N GLU A 966 -27.45 10.98 -7.36
CA GLU A 966 -26.53 10.03 -6.76
C GLU A 966 -25.10 10.55 -6.79
N ASP A 967 -24.46 10.64 -5.63
CA ASP A 967 -23.04 11.01 -5.51
C ASP A 967 -22.17 9.76 -5.33
N TYR A 968 -21.01 9.73 -5.99
CA TYR A 968 -20.04 8.63 -5.99
C TYR A 968 -18.62 9.17 -5.79
N THR A 969 -17.73 8.34 -5.24
CA THR A 969 -16.29 8.66 -5.21
C THR A 969 -15.61 8.19 -6.49
N VAL A 970 -14.72 8.99 -7.07
CA VAL A 970 -13.85 8.57 -8.16
C VAL A 970 -12.39 8.87 -7.86
N ASN A 971 -11.55 7.86 -8.07
CA ASN A 971 -10.13 7.91 -7.80
C ASN A 971 -9.41 8.19 -9.12
N ILE A 972 -9.00 9.43 -9.34
CA ILE A 972 -8.37 9.83 -10.59
C ILE A 972 -6.91 9.37 -10.60
N LEU A 973 -6.63 8.36 -11.42
CA LEU A 973 -5.31 7.74 -11.53
C LEU A 973 -4.48 8.40 -12.64
N ALA A 974 -3.16 8.41 -12.46
CA ALA A 974 -2.23 8.75 -13.54
C ALA A 974 -2.31 7.69 -14.67
N PRO A 975 -2.01 8.05 -15.93
CA PRO A 975 -1.99 7.10 -17.04
C PRO A 975 -1.07 5.90 -16.75
N ASN A 976 -1.61 4.69 -16.78
CA ASN A 976 -0.83 3.47 -16.60
C ASN A 976 -0.06 3.14 -17.89
N PHE A 977 0.94 3.96 -18.19
CA PHE A 977 1.87 3.73 -19.29
C PHE A 977 2.78 2.54 -18.99
N PHE A 978 3.01 1.69 -19.98
CA PHE A 978 4.06 0.67 -19.93
C PHE A 978 4.98 0.76 -21.14
N LEU A 979 6.22 0.33 -20.94
CA LEU A 979 7.24 0.23 -21.97
C LEU A 979 8.12 -0.98 -21.64
N ASN A 980 7.99 -2.04 -22.42
CA ASN A 980 8.67 -3.31 -22.23
C ASN A 980 9.46 -3.64 -23.50
N VAL A 981 10.73 -4.00 -23.36
CA VAL A 981 11.66 -4.21 -24.49
C VAL A 981 12.37 -5.56 -24.36
N THR A 982 12.46 -6.31 -25.45
CA THR A 982 13.11 -7.63 -25.46
C THR A 982 13.87 -7.87 -26.78
N PRO A 983 15.10 -8.40 -26.76
CA PRO A 983 15.93 -8.67 -25.57
C PRO A 983 16.52 -7.39 -24.96
N LEU A 984 16.91 -7.44 -23.69
CA LEU A 984 17.64 -6.36 -22.99
C LEU A 984 19.14 -6.31 -23.34
N ASN A 985 19.65 -7.32 -24.04
CA ASN A 985 21.03 -7.42 -24.50
C ASN A 985 21.06 -7.88 -25.95
N LEU A 986 21.83 -7.20 -26.80
CA LEU A 986 22.17 -7.62 -28.16
C LEU A 986 23.66 -7.92 -28.26
N SER A 987 24.00 -9.00 -28.96
CA SER A 987 25.40 -9.38 -29.24
C SER A 987 25.61 -9.48 -30.75
N PHE A 988 26.55 -8.69 -31.26
CA PHE A 988 26.96 -8.69 -32.67
C PHE A 988 28.39 -9.22 -32.81
N SER A 989 28.69 -9.90 -33.92
CA SER A 989 30.07 -10.20 -34.32
C SER A 989 30.75 -8.97 -34.92
N SER A 990 32.07 -9.03 -35.09
CA SER A 990 32.90 -7.98 -35.69
C SER A 990 32.49 -7.62 -37.13
N ILE A 991 31.84 -8.51 -37.88
CA ILE A 991 31.28 -8.19 -39.20
C ILE A 991 30.00 -7.34 -39.16
N GLY A 992 29.43 -7.08 -37.99
CA GLY A 992 28.22 -6.27 -37.83
C GLY A 992 26.95 -6.98 -38.33
N GLY A 993 25.95 -6.19 -38.72
CA GLY A 993 24.65 -6.67 -39.22
C GLY A 993 23.46 -6.02 -38.51
N SER A 994 22.26 -6.50 -38.80
CA SER A 994 21.00 -5.97 -38.24
C SER A 994 20.41 -6.93 -37.20
N SER A 995 19.79 -6.42 -36.14
CA SER A 995 19.00 -7.22 -35.19
C SER A 995 17.76 -6.47 -34.70
N GLY A 996 16.75 -7.20 -34.22
CA GLY A 996 15.48 -6.65 -33.77
C GLY A 996 15.36 -6.57 -32.25
N ILE A 997 14.80 -5.47 -31.74
CA ILE A 997 14.27 -5.36 -30.37
C ILE A 997 12.75 -5.27 -30.48
N SER A 998 12.05 -6.26 -29.93
CA SER A 998 10.59 -6.22 -29.80
C SER A 998 10.20 -5.28 -28.66
N LEU A 999 9.41 -4.25 -28.98
CA LEU A 999 8.94 -3.23 -28.05
C LEU A 999 7.42 -3.34 -27.89
N SER A 1000 6.97 -3.46 -26.65
CA SER A 1000 5.56 -3.48 -26.27
C SER A 1000 5.26 -2.25 -25.39
N SER A 1001 4.32 -1.41 -25.81
CA SER A 1001 3.93 -0.17 -25.12
C SER A 1001 2.49 0.21 -25.49
N ASN A 1002 1.81 0.93 -24.59
CA ASN A 1002 0.52 1.58 -24.82
C ASN A 1002 0.63 3.10 -25.03
N THR A 1003 1.84 3.66 -25.14
CA THR A 1003 2.06 5.11 -25.28
C THR A 1003 3.06 5.45 -26.39
N SER A 1004 3.35 6.73 -26.56
CA SER A 1004 4.39 7.22 -27.46
C SER A 1004 5.77 7.14 -26.81
N TRP A 1005 6.79 6.81 -27.60
CA TRP A 1005 8.15 6.63 -27.13
C TRP A 1005 9.18 7.17 -28.14
N THR A 1006 10.38 7.40 -27.63
CA THR A 1006 11.55 7.92 -28.34
C THR A 1006 12.76 7.03 -28.07
N VAL A 1007 13.68 6.98 -29.02
CA VAL A 1007 14.88 6.14 -28.97
C VAL A 1007 16.10 7.00 -29.24
N THR A 1008 17.11 6.87 -28.37
CA THR A 1008 18.43 7.48 -28.53
C THR A 1008 19.50 6.43 -28.25
N ASP A 1009 20.58 6.45 -29.03
CA ASP A 1009 21.80 5.68 -28.74
C ASP A 1009 22.95 6.61 -28.33
N ASN A 1010 23.98 6.03 -27.71
CA ASN A 1010 25.18 6.75 -27.29
C ASN A 1010 26.40 6.52 -28.22
N ALA A 1011 26.22 5.92 -29.41
CA ALA A 1011 27.30 5.29 -30.13
C ALA A 1011 27.13 5.32 -31.66
N SER A 1012 27.89 6.20 -32.31
CA SER A 1012 27.91 6.44 -33.77
C SER A 1012 28.33 5.27 -34.68
N TRP A 1013 28.45 4.05 -34.13
CA TRP A 1013 28.67 2.81 -34.87
C TRP A 1013 27.45 1.86 -34.86
N ILE A 1014 26.39 2.18 -34.12
CA ILE A 1014 25.04 1.64 -34.36
C ILE A 1014 24.12 2.72 -34.93
N SER A 1015 22.96 2.30 -35.43
CA SER A 1015 21.82 3.18 -35.71
C SER A 1015 20.52 2.42 -35.46
N VAL A 1016 19.56 3.07 -34.80
CA VAL A 1016 18.28 2.44 -34.43
C VAL A 1016 17.12 3.09 -35.18
N THR A 1017 16.22 2.27 -35.74
CA THR A 1017 15.04 2.75 -36.46
C THR A 1017 13.76 1.99 -36.08
N PRO A 1018 12.59 2.65 -35.96
CA PRO A 1018 12.41 4.10 -35.95
C PRO A 1018 12.97 4.75 -34.67
N SER A 1019 13.31 6.04 -34.74
CA SER A 1019 13.80 6.82 -33.58
C SER A 1019 12.68 7.28 -32.62
N SER A 1020 11.41 7.08 -32.99
CA SER A 1020 10.23 7.39 -32.20
C SER A 1020 8.99 6.78 -32.86
N ASP A 1021 8.04 6.30 -32.08
CA ASP A 1021 6.76 5.77 -32.58
C ASP A 1021 5.69 5.75 -31.47
N THR A 1022 4.52 5.18 -31.78
CA THR A 1022 3.42 4.93 -30.82
C THR A 1022 3.08 3.45 -30.72
N GLY A 1023 2.92 2.94 -29.50
CA GLY A 1023 2.42 1.59 -29.24
C GLY A 1023 3.48 0.49 -29.42
N ASN A 1024 3.05 -0.72 -29.78
CA ASN A 1024 3.94 -1.86 -30.03
C ASN A 1024 4.62 -1.75 -31.41
N ASN A 1025 5.95 -1.92 -31.48
CA ASN A 1025 6.69 -2.03 -32.74
C ASN A 1025 7.97 -2.86 -32.54
N THR A 1026 8.74 -3.12 -33.61
CA THR A 1026 10.07 -3.72 -33.55
C THR A 1026 11.10 -2.68 -33.99
N LEU A 1027 12.03 -2.33 -33.09
CA LEU A 1027 13.19 -1.52 -33.45
C LEU A 1027 14.19 -2.37 -34.22
N THR A 1028 14.67 -1.87 -35.36
CA THR A 1028 15.83 -2.43 -36.06
C THR A 1028 17.08 -1.70 -35.61
N VAL A 1029 18.03 -2.45 -35.06
CA VAL A 1029 19.36 -1.99 -34.68
C VAL A 1029 20.34 -2.47 -35.73
N ASP A 1030 20.84 -1.53 -36.54
CA ASP A 1030 21.92 -1.78 -37.49
C ASP A 1030 23.27 -1.51 -36.83
N CYS A 1031 24.19 -2.46 -36.93
CA CYS A 1031 25.50 -2.44 -36.28
C CYS A 1031 26.60 -2.50 -37.34
N ASN A 1032 27.47 -1.48 -37.36
CA ASN A 1032 28.54 -1.38 -38.35
C ASN A 1032 29.67 -2.39 -38.10
N VAL A 1033 30.43 -2.70 -39.15
CA VAL A 1033 31.65 -3.50 -39.07
C VAL A 1033 32.62 -2.92 -38.03
N TYR A 1034 33.36 -3.78 -37.35
CA TYR A 1034 34.36 -3.46 -36.35
C TYR A 1034 35.64 -4.25 -36.60
N THR A 1035 36.78 -3.55 -36.57
CA THR A 1035 38.12 -4.14 -36.78
C THR A 1035 39.00 -4.12 -35.53
N GLY A 1036 38.48 -3.65 -34.39
CA GLY A 1036 39.23 -3.55 -33.13
C GLY A 1036 39.23 -4.86 -32.33
N LEU A 1037 40.21 -4.98 -31.43
CA LEU A 1037 40.58 -6.23 -30.77
C LEU A 1037 40.03 -6.39 -29.33
N VAL A 1038 39.30 -5.39 -28.84
CA VAL A 1038 38.63 -5.38 -27.53
C VAL A 1038 37.13 -5.21 -27.81
N PRO A 1039 36.21 -5.95 -27.14
CA PRO A 1039 34.77 -5.75 -27.34
C PRO A 1039 34.36 -4.29 -27.16
N ARG A 1040 33.46 -3.78 -28.00
CA ARG A 1040 32.87 -2.43 -27.84
C ARG A 1040 31.41 -2.53 -27.41
N THR A 1041 31.01 -1.69 -26.46
CA THR A 1041 29.64 -1.61 -25.96
C THR A 1041 28.98 -0.27 -26.30
N ALA A 1042 27.67 -0.32 -26.51
CA ALA A 1042 26.79 0.81 -26.73
C ALA A 1042 25.50 0.60 -25.94
N GLU A 1043 24.80 1.69 -25.64
CA GLU A 1043 23.53 1.66 -24.93
C GLU A 1043 22.47 2.35 -25.77
N ILE A 1044 21.36 1.64 -25.99
CA ILE A 1044 20.15 2.20 -26.60
C ILE A 1044 19.20 2.53 -25.46
N THR A 1045 18.93 3.82 -25.28
CA THR A 1045 17.91 4.33 -24.37
C THR A 1045 16.59 4.45 -25.12
N ILE A 1046 15.55 3.84 -24.57
CA ILE A 1046 14.19 3.85 -25.09
C ILE A 1046 13.33 4.43 -23.98
N ALA A 1047 12.69 5.57 -24.21
CA ALA A 1047 11.93 6.29 -23.19
C ALA A 1047 10.54 6.65 -23.70
N THR A 1048 9.54 6.65 -22.82
CA THR A 1048 8.24 7.28 -23.09
C THR A 1048 8.44 8.77 -23.38
N THR A 1049 7.59 9.39 -24.21
CA THR A 1049 7.81 10.78 -24.68
C THR A 1049 7.78 11.83 -23.56
N ASP A 1050 7.18 11.50 -22.41
CA ASP A 1050 7.20 12.29 -21.17
C ASP A 1050 8.49 12.11 -20.33
N GLY A 1051 9.34 11.15 -20.69
CA GLY A 1051 10.57 10.80 -19.97
C GLY A 1051 10.36 9.98 -18.68
N LEU A 1052 9.12 9.62 -18.33
CA LEU A 1052 8.81 8.99 -17.05
C LEU A 1052 9.22 7.51 -16.96
N ILE A 1053 9.16 6.77 -18.08
CA ILE A 1053 9.51 5.36 -18.13
C ILE A 1053 10.65 5.16 -19.13
N VAL A 1054 11.82 4.80 -18.61
CA VAL A 1054 13.03 4.55 -19.39
C VAL A 1054 13.38 3.05 -19.37
N ARG A 1055 13.88 2.56 -20.51
CA ARG A 1055 14.49 1.22 -20.68
C ARG A 1055 15.82 1.37 -21.40
N GLN A 1056 16.80 0.56 -21.03
CA GLN A 1056 18.12 0.51 -21.66
C GLN A 1056 18.33 -0.88 -22.25
N VAL A 1057 18.83 -0.94 -23.48
CA VAL A 1057 19.28 -2.18 -24.13
C VAL A 1057 20.79 -2.06 -24.37
N GLN A 1058 21.56 -2.98 -23.78
CA GLN A 1058 23.01 -3.03 -23.98
C GLN A 1058 23.31 -3.72 -25.31
N VAL A 1059 24.18 -3.13 -26.12
CA VAL A 1059 24.64 -3.66 -27.40
C VAL A 1059 26.13 -3.91 -27.31
N THR A 1060 26.53 -5.18 -27.28
CA THR A 1060 27.93 -5.61 -27.27
C THR A 1060 28.33 -6.09 -28.65
N GLN A 1061 29.37 -5.51 -29.24
CA GLN A 1061 30.00 -6.05 -30.44
C GLN A 1061 31.34 -6.70 -30.10
N GLN A 1062 31.47 -7.97 -30.48
CA GLN A 1062 32.67 -8.78 -30.28
C GLN A 1062 33.85 -8.24 -31.12
N PRO A 1063 35.09 -8.44 -30.66
CA PRO A 1063 36.27 -7.99 -31.39
C PRO A 1063 36.45 -8.71 -32.74
N ALA A 1064 37.27 -8.13 -33.60
CA ALA A 1064 37.76 -8.78 -34.80
C ALA A 1064 38.85 -9.81 -34.47
N ASP A 1065 38.92 -10.86 -35.28
CA ASP A 1065 40.01 -11.83 -35.18
C ASP A 1065 41.37 -11.12 -35.39
N PRO A 1066 42.43 -11.45 -34.61
CA PRO A 1066 43.77 -10.91 -34.81
C PRO A 1066 44.34 -11.27 -36.18
N LEU A 1067 44.56 -10.26 -37.02
CA LEU A 1067 45.15 -10.37 -38.36
C LEU A 1067 46.59 -9.88 -38.33
N LEU A 1068 47.53 -10.71 -38.78
CA LEU A 1068 48.93 -10.32 -38.99
C LEU A 1068 49.51 -11.12 -40.16
N GLU A 1069 49.61 -10.47 -41.32
CA GLU A 1069 50.13 -11.07 -42.56
C GLU A 1069 51.30 -10.25 -43.11
N ILE A 1070 52.18 -10.90 -43.87
CA ILE A 1070 53.36 -10.27 -44.48
C ILE A 1070 53.49 -10.67 -45.95
N ASN A 1071 53.67 -9.68 -46.84
CA ASN A 1071 53.67 -9.90 -48.28
C ASN A 1071 54.75 -9.06 -49.00
N PRO A 1072 55.72 -9.68 -49.69
CA PRO A 1072 55.98 -11.12 -49.77
C PRO A 1072 56.60 -11.68 -48.48
N ALA A 1073 56.24 -12.91 -48.11
CA ALA A 1073 56.82 -13.64 -46.97
C ALA A 1073 58.23 -14.23 -47.24
N VAL A 1074 58.80 -14.01 -48.43
CA VAL A 1074 60.13 -14.48 -48.83
C VAL A 1074 60.89 -13.38 -49.56
N LEU A 1075 62.17 -13.17 -49.19
CA LEU A 1075 63.12 -12.32 -49.93
C LEU A 1075 64.38 -13.10 -50.30
N ASN A 1076 64.89 -12.88 -51.50
CA ASN A 1076 66.09 -13.55 -52.03
C ASN A 1076 67.11 -12.51 -52.51
N PHE A 1077 68.32 -12.56 -51.94
CA PHE A 1077 69.42 -11.65 -52.26
C PHE A 1077 70.55 -12.36 -53.02
N GLY A 1078 71.16 -11.65 -53.97
CA GLY A 1078 72.42 -12.08 -54.59
C GLY A 1078 73.61 -12.00 -53.61
N ALA A 1079 74.74 -12.60 -53.99
CA ALA A 1079 75.95 -12.61 -53.16
C ALA A 1079 76.47 -11.19 -52.81
N ASN A 1080 76.12 -10.15 -53.58
CA ASN A 1080 76.49 -8.76 -53.29
C ASN A 1080 75.62 -8.08 -52.20
N GLY A 1081 74.54 -8.71 -51.74
CA GLY A 1081 73.63 -8.11 -50.74
C GLY A 1081 72.70 -7.06 -51.33
N GLY A 1082 72.17 -6.17 -50.48
CA GLY A 1082 71.25 -5.10 -50.85
C GLY A 1082 70.28 -4.73 -49.72
N SER A 1083 69.27 -3.93 -50.01
CA SER A 1083 68.14 -3.65 -49.11
C SER A 1083 66.81 -3.88 -49.84
N ALA A 1084 65.77 -4.26 -49.11
CA ALA A 1084 64.42 -4.47 -49.65
C ALA A 1084 63.37 -4.21 -48.56
N SER A 1085 62.11 -4.04 -48.97
CA SER A 1085 60.98 -3.85 -48.06
C SER A 1085 59.84 -4.80 -48.41
N VAL A 1086 59.03 -5.17 -47.40
CA VAL A 1086 57.83 -6.00 -47.53
C VAL A 1086 56.68 -5.35 -46.77
N ASN A 1087 55.44 -5.53 -47.25
CA ASN A 1087 54.27 -4.94 -46.62
C ASN A 1087 53.74 -5.85 -45.50
N VAL A 1088 53.22 -5.25 -44.44
CA VAL A 1088 52.54 -5.91 -43.33
C VAL A 1088 51.07 -5.48 -43.34
N THR A 1089 50.16 -6.44 -43.37
CA THR A 1089 48.72 -6.22 -43.21
C THR A 1089 48.34 -6.64 -41.79
N SER A 1090 47.76 -5.73 -40.99
CA SER A 1090 47.38 -6.03 -39.62
C SER A 1090 46.29 -5.11 -39.08
N ASN A 1091 45.46 -5.65 -38.18
CA ASN A 1091 44.57 -4.87 -37.30
C ASN A 1091 45.11 -4.75 -35.86
N GLN A 1092 46.27 -5.34 -35.57
CA GLN A 1092 46.99 -5.25 -34.30
C GLN A 1092 48.27 -4.43 -34.45
N ASP A 1093 48.87 -4.07 -33.33
CA ASP A 1093 50.24 -3.58 -33.30
C ASP A 1093 51.18 -4.78 -33.40
N TRP A 1094 52.34 -4.62 -34.02
CA TRP A 1094 53.30 -5.70 -34.24
C TRP A 1094 54.73 -5.24 -34.01
N LEU A 1095 55.52 -6.14 -33.40
CA LEU A 1095 56.95 -5.96 -33.17
C LEU A 1095 57.74 -6.94 -34.04
N VAL A 1096 58.94 -6.53 -34.45
CA VAL A 1096 59.79 -7.32 -35.35
C VAL A 1096 61.01 -7.84 -34.61
N GLY A 1097 61.08 -9.17 -34.43
CA GLY A 1097 62.18 -9.84 -33.76
C GLY A 1097 63.49 -9.76 -34.54
N THR A 1098 64.59 -9.50 -33.85
CA THR A 1098 65.92 -9.45 -34.46
C THR A 1098 66.43 -10.85 -34.80
N PRO A 1099 66.88 -11.14 -36.04
CA PRO A 1099 67.19 -12.49 -36.52
C PRO A 1099 68.54 -13.07 -36.02
N GLY A 1100 69.19 -12.44 -35.04
CA GLY A 1100 70.41 -12.95 -34.37
C GLY A 1100 71.69 -13.04 -35.22
N VAL A 1101 71.67 -12.65 -36.50
CA VAL A 1101 72.79 -12.85 -37.43
C VAL A 1101 73.46 -11.54 -37.87
N SER A 1102 74.79 -11.49 -37.81
CA SER A 1102 75.59 -10.27 -38.10
C SER A 1102 75.66 -9.85 -39.57
N TRP A 1103 75.12 -10.66 -40.49
CA TRP A 1103 75.13 -10.38 -41.93
C TRP A 1103 73.80 -9.83 -42.47
N PHE A 1104 72.74 -9.80 -41.67
CA PHE A 1104 71.42 -9.38 -42.09
C PHE A 1104 70.68 -8.67 -40.95
N GLN A 1105 70.23 -7.45 -41.22
CA GLN A 1105 69.65 -6.53 -40.25
C GLN A 1105 68.23 -6.14 -40.66
N VAL A 1106 67.33 -6.06 -39.68
CA VAL A 1106 66.01 -5.44 -39.84
C VAL A 1106 66.12 -3.98 -39.40
N LEU A 1107 65.57 -3.06 -40.20
CA LEU A 1107 65.60 -1.61 -39.93
C LEU A 1107 64.28 -1.07 -39.35
N THR A 1108 63.18 -1.81 -39.51
CA THR A 1108 61.87 -1.50 -38.89
C THR A 1108 61.68 -2.38 -37.65
N THR A 1109 61.56 -1.79 -36.46
CA THR A 1109 61.39 -2.54 -35.19
C THR A 1109 59.95 -2.91 -34.84
N GLY A 1110 58.96 -2.28 -35.48
CA GLY A 1110 57.53 -2.53 -35.27
C GLY A 1110 56.66 -1.55 -36.06
N GLY A 1111 55.34 -1.67 -35.91
CA GLY A 1111 54.35 -0.79 -36.51
C GLY A 1111 52.96 -1.00 -35.93
N THR A 1112 52.04 -0.07 -36.22
CA THR A 1112 50.66 -0.08 -35.74
C THR A 1112 49.70 -0.26 -36.91
N GLY A 1113 48.93 -1.36 -36.93
CA GLY A 1113 48.09 -1.72 -38.07
C GLY A 1113 48.89 -1.99 -39.36
N ASN A 1114 48.37 -1.58 -40.52
CA ASN A 1114 49.05 -1.78 -41.81
C ASN A 1114 50.35 -0.95 -41.93
N GLY A 1115 51.45 -1.56 -42.39
CA GLY A 1115 52.74 -0.89 -42.55
C GLY A 1115 53.72 -1.64 -43.46
N ALA A 1116 55.02 -1.39 -43.29
CA ALA A 1116 56.06 -2.06 -44.07
C ALA A 1116 57.36 -2.25 -43.27
N ILE A 1117 57.99 -3.41 -43.44
CA ILE A 1117 59.30 -3.73 -42.85
C ILE A 1117 60.38 -3.55 -43.90
N THR A 1118 61.44 -2.82 -43.55
CA THR A 1118 62.64 -2.69 -44.39
C THR A 1118 63.79 -3.49 -43.79
N VAL A 1119 64.50 -4.23 -44.63
CA VAL A 1119 65.62 -5.12 -44.26
C VAL A 1119 66.85 -4.86 -45.12
N GLN A 1120 68.03 -5.09 -44.55
CA GLN A 1120 69.33 -4.87 -45.17
C GLN A 1120 70.21 -6.11 -45.04
N CYS A 1121 70.85 -6.49 -46.14
CA CYS A 1121 71.60 -7.73 -46.30
C CYS A 1121 73.03 -7.41 -46.77
N ASN A 1122 74.03 -7.77 -45.96
CA ASN A 1122 75.44 -7.53 -46.27
C ASN A 1122 75.97 -8.52 -47.33
N PRO A 1123 77.07 -8.22 -48.06
CA PRO A 1123 77.65 -9.16 -49.02
C PRO A 1123 78.04 -10.52 -48.40
N ASN A 1124 77.92 -11.59 -49.20
CA ASN A 1124 78.32 -12.95 -48.86
C ASN A 1124 79.55 -13.37 -49.69
N PRO A 1125 80.78 -13.24 -49.15
CA PRO A 1125 81.99 -13.66 -49.85
C PRO A 1125 82.16 -15.19 -49.89
N ASN A 1126 81.40 -15.93 -49.08
CA ASN A 1126 81.51 -17.39 -48.97
C ASN A 1126 80.77 -18.09 -50.11
N HIS A 1127 81.21 -19.30 -50.47
CA HIS A 1127 80.62 -20.07 -51.57
C HIS A 1127 79.26 -20.71 -51.25
N ASN A 1128 78.95 -20.90 -49.97
CA ASN A 1128 77.67 -21.43 -49.51
C ASN A 1128 76.62 -20.30 -49.42
N SER A 1129 75.37 -20.61 -49.76
CA SER A 1129 74.23 -19.77 -49.42
C SER A 1129 74.00 -19.73 -47.91
N ARG A 1130 73.30 -18.68 -47.45
CA ARG A 1130 72.93 -18.47 -46.04
C ARG A 1130 71.50 -17.94 -45.95
N SER A 1131 70.83 -18.21 -44.84
CA SER A 1131 69.43 -17.83 -44.62
C SER A 1131 69.18 -17.32 -43.21
N ALA A 1132 68.21 -16.44 -43.08
CA ALA A 1132 67.74 -15.85 -41.82
C ALA A 1132 66.21 -15.82 -41.82
N THR A 1133 65.60 -15.95 -40.64
CA THR A 1133 64.14 -15.82 -40.47
C THR A 1133 63.89 -14.63 -39.56
N VAL A 1134 63.01 -13.74 -39.98
CA VAL A 1134 62.48 -12.64 -39.17
C VAL A 1134 61.09 -13.04 -38.71
N THR A 1135 60.83 -13.00 -37.41
CA THR A 1135 59.50 -13.25 -36.83
C THR A 1135 58.89 -11.93 -36.42
N LEU A 1136 57.66 -11.67 -36.86
CA LEU A 1136 56.79 -10.63 -36.33
C LEU A 1136 55.93 -11.26 -35.23
N THR A 1137 55.74 -10.55 -34.14
CA THR A 1137 54.79 -10.92 -33.07
C THR A 1137 53.73 -9.84 -32.96
N GLY A 1138 52.46 -10.24 -33.01
CA GLY A 1138 51.31 -9.36 -32.82
C GLY A 1138 51.02 -9.08 -31.34
N SER A 1139 50.54 -7.89 -31.01
CA SER A 1139 50.23 -7.45 -29.64
C SER A 1139 49.11 -8.24 -28.96
N SER A 1140 48.26 -8.91 -29.72
CA SER A 1140 47.22 -9.84 -29.23
C SER A 1140 47.55 -11.32 -29.54
N GLY A 1141 48.79 -11.60 -29.93
CA GLY A 1141 49.26 -12.93 -30.29
C GLY A 1141 49.21 -13.24 -31.79
N GLY A 1142 49.71 -14.43 -32.12
CA GLY A 1142 50.01 -14.83 -33.50
C GLY A 1142 51.37 -14.32 -33.98
N THR A 1143 51.96 -15.03 -34.95
CA THR A 1143 53.24 -14.65 -35.55
C THR A 1143 53.21 -14.79 -37.07
N ALA A 1144 53.87 -13.86 -37.76
CA ALA A 1144 54.14 -13.94 -39.20
C ALA A 1144 55.66 -14.05 -39.41
N THR A 1145 56.11 -14.80 -40.40
CA THR A 1145 57.55 -14.98 -40.66
C THR A 1145 57.95 -14.52 -42.06
N LEU A 1146 59.06 -13.78 -42.14
CA LEU A 1146 59.75 -13.42 -43.36
C LEU A 1146 61.01 -14.28 -43.47
N SER A 1147 61.04 -15.17 -44.45
CA SER A 1147 62.21 -16.00 -44.76
C SER A 1147 63.12 -15.27 -45.73
N VAL A 1148 64.38 -15.08 -45.37
CA VAL A 1148 65.38 -14.40 -46.22
C VAL A 1148 66.50 -15.35 -46.59
N THR A 1149 66.79 -15.48 -47.89
CA THR A 1149 67.94 -16.25 -48.38
C THR A 1149 68.93 -15.36 -49.12
N GLN A 1150 70.22 -15.71 -49.06
CA GLN A 1150 71.28 -15.07 -49.82
C GLN A 1150 72.19 -16.12 -50.46
N GLN A 1151 72.50 -15.93 -51.74
CA GLN A 1151 73.40 -16.80 -52.50
C GLN A 1151 74.87 -16.65 -52.07
N GLY A 1152 75.69 -17.66 -52.39
CA GLY A 1152 77.15 -17.62 -52.22
C GLY A 1152 77.89 -17.23 -53.51
N SER A 1153 79.19 -16.93 -53.39
CA SER A 1153 80.06 -16.54 -54.51
C SER A 1153 80.56 -17.76 -55.32
N GLN A 1154 80.72 -17.60 -56.63
CA GLN A 1154 80.92 -18.71 -57.58
C GLN A 1154 82.40 -18.97 -57.93
N ILE A 1155 82.76 -20.22 -58.23
CA ILE A 1155 84.12 -20.66 -58.62
C ILE A 1155 84.10 -21.24 -60.04
N CYS A 1156 85.12 -20.95 -60.84
CA CYS A 1156 85.27 -21.44 -62.21
C CYS A 1156 86.45 -22.42 -62.37
N GLY A 1157 86.34 -23.35 -63.33
CA GLY A 1157 87.36 -24.36 -63.60
C GLY A 1157 88.57 -23.86 -64.40
N THR A 1158 89.64 -24.64 -64.42
CA THR A 1158 90.83 -24.39 -65.26
C THR A 1158 90.51 -24.63 -66.75
N PRO A 1159 90.85 -23.71 -67.68
CA PRO A 1159 90.65 -23.91 -69.13
C PRO A 1159 91.36 -25.14 -69.69
N GLN A 1160 90.74 -25.78 -70.69
CA GLN A 1160 91.23 -27.01 -71.34
C GLN A 1160 91.13 -26.91 -72.88
N ALA A 1161 91.53 -27.98 -73.58
CA ALA A 1161 91.52 -28.08 -75.05
C ALA A 1161 92.30 -26.95 -75.77
N LEU A 1162 93.45 -26.55 -75.21
CA LEU A 1162 94.31 -25.54 -75.83
C LEU A 1162 94.80 -25.99 -77.22
N SER A 1163 94.82 -25.04 -78.15
CA SER A 1163 95.18 -25.24 -79.55
C SER A 1163 95.80 -23.98 -80.16
N ALA A 1164 96.68 -24.15 -81.15
CA ALA A 1164 97.18 -23.08 -82.00
C ALA A 1164 96.93 -23.41 -83.48
N THR A 1165 96.41 -22.43 -84.23
CA THR A 1165 95.99 -22.57 -85.64
C THR A 1165 96.37 -21.31 -86.42
N LEU A 1166 96.15 -21.32 -87.75
CA LEU A 1166 96.50 -20.21 -88.65
C LEU A 1166 97.96 -19.71 -88.49
N LEU A 1167 98.86 -20.65 -88.15
CA LEU A 1167 100.29 -20.40 -87.96
C LEU A 1167 100.86 -19.71 -89.20
N LYS A 1168 101.62 -18.63 -89.01
CA LYS A 1168 102.29 -17.83 -90.05
C LYS A 1168 103.66 -17.38 -89.53
N PRO A 1169 104.56 -16.83 -90.36
CA PRO A 1169 105.89 -16.43 -89.90
C PRO A 1169 105.93 -15.42 -88.76
N THR A 1170 104.90 -14.60 -88.56
CA THR A 1170 104.84 -13.61 -87.48
C THR A 1170 103.51 -13.56 -86.73
N ARG A 1171 102.63 -14.55 -86.94
CA ARG A 1171 101.26 -14.62 -86.39
C ARG A 1171 100.82 -16.04 -86.06
N ALA A 1172 99.90 -16.18 -85.11
CA ALA A 1172 99.20 -17.42 -84.78
C ALA A 1172 97.86 -17.11 -84.09
N THR A 1173 96.85 -17.95 -84.32
CA THR A 1173 95.56 -17.89 -83.62
C THR A 1173 95.53 -18.95 -82.53
N VAL A 1174 95.37 -18.55 -81.27
CA VAL A 1174 95.33 -19.44 -80.11
C VAL A 1174 93.90 -19.56 -79.56
N SER A 1175 93.51 -20.77 -79.13
CA SER A 1175 92.13 -21.07 -78.69
C SER A 1175 92.04 -22.17 -77.63
N TRP A 1176 90.95 -22.18 -76.86
CA TRP A 1176 90.63 -23.11 -75.78
C TRP A 1176 89.10 -23.32 -75.67
N GLU A 1177 88.65 -24.27 -74.85
CA GLU A 1177 87.22 -24.47 -74.55
C GLU A 1177 86.67 -23.48 -73.51
N ALA A 1178 85.39 -23.13 -73.63
CA ALA A 1178 84.72 -22.18 -72.75
C ALA A 1178 84.48 -22.76 -71.35
N VAL A 1179 84.94 -22.04 -70.32
CA VAL A 1179 84.70 -22.38 -68.91
C VAL A 1179 83.38 -21.79 -68.45
N SER A 1180 82.49 -22.63 -67.92
CA SER A 1180 81.22 -22.17 -67.34
C SER A 1180 81.46 -21.19 -66.18
N GLY A 1181 80.76 -20.04 -66.23
CA GLY A 1181 80.92 -18.92 -65.29
C GLY A 1181 82.00 -17.90 -65.67
N ALA A 1182 82.92 -18.22 -66.59
CA ALA A 1182 83.98 -17.30 -66.99
C ALA A 1182 83.46 -16.21 -67.95
N THR A 1183 83.71 -14.95 -67.60
CA THR A 1183 83.35 -13.77 -68.42
C THR A 1183 84.56 -13.13 -69.11
N ALA A 1184 85.78 -13.55 -68.72
CA ALA A 1184 87.04 -13.23 -69.40
C ALA A 1184 88.11 -14.29 -69.04
N TYR A 1185 89.23 -14.26 -69.74
CA TYR A 1185 90.39 -15.11 -69.52
C TYR A 1185 91.68 -14.28 -69.44
N SER A 1186 92.59 -14.72 -68.58
CA SER A 1186 93.99 -14.31 -68.60
C SER A 1186 94.77 -15.27 -69.50
N LEU A 1187 95.37 -14.74 -70.56
CA LEU A 1187 96.18 -15.47 -71.53
C LEU A 1187 97.64 -15.03 -71.37
N GLU A 1188 98.54 -15.98 -71.15
CA GLU A 1188 99.98 -15.74 -71.09
C GLU A 1188 100.69 -16.46 -72.23
N VAL A 1189 101.65 -15.80 -72.87
CA VAL A 1189 102.39 -16.30 -74.04
C VAL A 1189 103.88 -16.00 -73.89
N ARG A 1190 104.76 -16.90 -74.34
CA ARG A 1190 106.21 -16.63 -74.41
C ARG A 1190 106.93 -17.47 -75.46
N LEU A 1191 108.12 -17.02 -75.85
CA LEU A 1191 109.10 -17.84 -76.57
C LEU A 1191 109.51 -19.02 -75.70
N LEU A 1192 109.56 -20.23 -76.27
CA LEU A 1192 109.85 -21.46 -75.54
C LEU A 1192 111.25 -21.39 -74.89
N GLY A 1193 111.32 -21.63 -73.58
CA GLY A 1193 112.57 -21.52 -72.82
C GLY A 1193 112.92 -20.11 -72.32
N ASN A 1194 112.13 -19.08 -72.65
CA ASN A 1194 112.17 -17.80 -71.94
C ASN A 1194 111.55 -17.96 -70.54
N ASN A 1195 112.07 -17.26 -69.53
CA ASN A 1195 111.50 -17.27 -68.18
C ASN A 1195 110.32 -16.31 -68.00
N SER A 1196 110.28 -15.23 -68.78
CA SER A 1196 109.20 -14.22 -68.72
C SER A 1196 108.00 -14.62 -69.58
N TRP A 1197 106.79 -14.30 -69.11
CA TRP A 1197 105.54 -14.39 -69.86
C TRP A 1197 105.05 -13.00 -70.26
N GLU A 1198 104.47 -12.88 -71.44
CA GLU A 1198 103.75 -11.69 -71.91
C GLU A 1198 102.24 -11.93 -71.72
N PHE A 1199 101.54 -11.00 -71.07
CA PHE A 1199 100.20 -11.21 -70.49
C PHE A 1199 99.12 -10.41 -71.23
N PHE A 1200 97.98 -11.05 -71.47
CA PHE A 1200 96.80 -10.47 -72.10
C PHE A 1200 95.52 -10.83 -71.31
N THR A 1201 94.51 -9.96 -71.38
CA THR A 1201 93.15 -10.27 -70.91
C THR A 1201 92.20 -10.24 -72.09
N VAL A 1202 91.41 -11.30 -72.25
CA VAL A 1202 90.57 -11.55 -73.43
C VAL A 1202 89.17 -12.03 -73.03
N ALA A 1203 88.13 -11.50 -73.67
CA ALA A 1203 86.74 -11.89 -73.40
C ALA A 1203 86.30 -13.13 -74.20
N THR A 1204 87.01 -13.47 -75.28
CA THR A 1204 86.76 -14.60 -76.17
C THR A 1204 87.58 -15.84 -75.75
N THR A 1205 87.24 -17.01 -76.30
CA THR A 1205 88.02 -18.26 -76.15
C THR A 1205 88.96 -18.54 -77.32
N GLN A 1206 89.13 -17.56 -78.21
CA GLN A 1206 90.02 -17.59 -79.37
C GLN A 1206 90.50 -16.16 -79.69
N VAL A 1207 91.77 -15.99 -80.06
CA VAL A 1207 92.36 -14.70 -80.41
C VAL A 1207 93.52 -14.85 -81.41
N GLU A 1208 93.66 -13.92 -82.36
CA GLU A 1208 94.85 -13.83 -83.23
C GLU A 1208 95.92 -12.96 -82.56
N LEU A 1209 97.14 -13.49 -82.49
CA LEU A 1209 98.31 -12.83 -81.95
C LEU A 1209 99.31 -12.55 -83.08
N ALA A 1210 100.00 -11.42 -82.99
CA ALA A 1210 101.06 -11.02 -83.92
C ALA A 1210 102.28 -10.48 -83.18
N GLY A 1211 103.45 -10.55 -83.83
CA GLY A 1211 104.74 -10.12 -83.27
C GLY A 1211 105.76 -11.26 -83.10
N PHE A 1212 105.33 -12.51 -83.27
CA PHE A 1212 106.21 -13.68 -83.21
C PHE A 1212 107.38 -13.61 -84.21
N ALA A 1213 108.49 -14.27 -83.87
CA ALA A 1213 109.59 -14.51 -84.80
C ALA A 1213 109.29 -15.71 -85.72
N PRO A 1214 109.77 -15.74 -86.98
CA PRO A 1214 109.63 -16.88 -87.89
C PRO A 1214 110.40 -18.13 -87.45
N CYS A 1215 109.84 -19.31 -87.74
CA CYS A 1215 110.39 -20.63 -87.41
C CYS A 1215 110.64 -20.92 -85.90
N GLU A 1216 110.25 -20.02 -85.00
CA GLU A 1216 110.50 -20.14 -83.57
C GLU A 1216 109.39 -20.88 -82.82
N PHE A 1217 109.76 -21.51 -81.70
CA PHE A 1217 108.82 -22.20 -80.81
C PHE A 1217 108.28 -21.24 -79.73
N TYR A 1218 106.97 -21.23 -79.54
CA TYR A 1218 106.28 -20.47 -78.51
C TYR A 1218 105.38 -21.38 -77.68
N GLU A 1219 105.08 -20.98 -76.45
CA GLU A 1219 104.10 -21.63 -75.59
C GLU A 1219 103.10 -20.63 -75.02
N PHE A 1220 101.85 -21.07 -74.79
CA PHE A 1220 100.81 -20.27 -74.15
C PHE A 1220 100.03 -21.04 -73.09
N ARG A 1221 99.48 -20.34 -72.11
CA ARG A 1221 98.62 -20.89 -71.04
C ARG A 1221 97.49 -19.94 -70.68
N VAL A 1222 96.38 -20.47 -70.16
CA VAL A 1222 95.15 -19.68 -69.96
C VAL A 1222 94.51 -19.95 -68.60
N MET A 1223 93.99 -18.91 -67.94
CA MET A 1223 93.22 -18.98 -66.69
C MET A 1223 91.88 -18.25 -66.87
N ALA A 1224 90.78 -18.80 -66.36
CA ALA A 1224 89.49 -18.10 -66.31
C ALA A 1224 89.52 -16.98 -65.25
N ASN A 1225 88.84 -15.85 -65.49
CA ASN A 1225 88.85 -14.69 -64.57
C ASN A 1225 88.23 -14.94 -63.18
N CYS A 1226 87.42 -16.00 -63.05
CA CYS A 1226 86.86 -16.52 -61.80
C CYS A 1226 87.49 -17.86 -61.35
N GLY A 1227 88.65 -18.21 -61.95
CA GLY A 1227 89.51 -19.31 -61.54
C GLY A 1227 90.79 -18.79 -60.87
N ASN A 1228 91.58 -19.71 -60.30
CA ASN A 1228 92.80 -19.41 -59.55
C ASN A 1228 94.06 -20.15 -60.06
N THR A 1229 93.94 -20.84 -61.20
CA THR A 1229 95.00 -21.67 -61.80
C THR A 1229 95.01 -21.51 -63.32
N PHE A 1230 96.20 -21.36 -63.89
CA PHE A 1230 96.41 -21.47 -65.34
C PHE A 1230 96.38 -22.93 -65.79
N SER A 1231 96.01 -23.15 -67.03
CA SER A 1231 96.18 -24.41 -67.75
C SER A 1231 97.65 -24.85 -67.79
N VAL A 1232 97.87 -26.13 -68.10
CA VAL A 1232 99.18 -26.59 -68.58
C VAL A 1232 99.54 -25.80 -69.87
N PRO A 1233 100.80 -25.37 -70.06
CA PRO A 1233 101.20 -24.70 -71.30
C PRO A 1233 101.04 -25.58 -72.54
N PHE A 1234 100.62 -24.97 -73.64
CA PHE A 1234 100.55 -25.56 -74.97
C PHE A 1234 101.62 -24.95 -75.88
N THR A 1235 102.46 -25.79 -76.50
CA THR A 1235 103.58 -25.38 -77.36
C THR A 1235 103.22 -25.46 -78.84
N PHE A 1236 103.64 -24.47 -79.63
CA PHE A 1236 103.51 -24.43 -81.09
C PHE A 1236 104.77 -23.82 -81.75
N GLN A 1237 104.88 -23.91 -83.07
CA GLN A 1237 105.97 -23.30 -83.85
C GLN A 1237 105.38 -22.40 -84.94
N THR A 1238 106.04 -21.29 -85.26
CA THR A 1238 105.66 -20.43 -86.39
C THR A 1238 106.17 -20.98 -87.73
N GLU A 1239 105.51 -20.61 -88.83
CA GLU A 1239 105.96 -20.97 -90.18
C GLU A 1239 107.24 -20.19 -90.59
N GLY A 1240 107.80 -20.49 -91.77
CA GLY A 1240 108.80 -19.64 -92.41
C GLY A 1240 110.26 -20.10 -92.31
N CYS A 1241 110.51 -21.39 -92.01
CA CYS A 1241 111.85 -22.02 -91.90
C CYS A 1241 112.67 -22.13 -93.21
N GLY A 1242 112.62 -21.13 -94.09
CA GLY A 1242 113.33 -21.10 -95.37
C GLY A 1242 114.12 -19.81 -95.58
N PRO A 1243 115.10 -19.78 -96.51
CA PRO A 1243 115.99 -18.64 -96.71
C PRO A 1243 115.27 -17.46 -97.40
N TYR A 1244 114.66 -16.59 -96.61
CA TYR A 1244 114.16 -15.27 -97.02
C TYR A 1244 114.88 -14.15 -96.27
N CYS A 1245 114.99 -12.98 -96.91
CA CYS A 1245 115.94 -11.94 -96.51
C CYS A 1245 115.63 -11.24 -95.18
N ASP A 1246 116.68 -10.80 -94.50
CA ASP A 1246 116.62 -10.08 -93.23
C ASP A 1246 115.80 -8.78 -93.29
N SER A 1247 114.77 -8.66 -92.44
CA SER A 1247 114.35 -7.41 -91.76
C SER A 1247 113.01 -7.51 -90.99
N TYR A 1248 112.59 -8.69 -90.51
CA TYR A 1248 111.53 -8.78 -89.48
C TYR A 1248 112.12 -8.49 -88.09
N GLY A 1249 112.34 -7.21 -87.79
CA GLY A 1249 112.74 -6.78 -86.45
C GLY A 1249 111.68 -7.18 -85.41
N THR A 1250 112.14 -7.66 -84.25
CA THR A 1250 111.29 -8.10 -83.14
C THR A 1250 110.31 -7.01 -82.74
N ARG A 1251 109.02 -7.32 -82.81
CA ARG A 1251 107.94 -6.53 -82.20
C ARG A 1251 107.47 -7.27 -80.95
N ASN A 1252 106.97 -6.54 -79.96
CA ASN A 1252 106.30 -7.13 -78.80
C ASN A 1252 105.09 -7.95 -79.27
N LEU A 1253 104.66 -8.96 -78.51
CA LEU A 1253 103.43 -9.66 -78.86
C LEU A 1253 102.23 -8.75 -78.62
N GLN A 1254 101.30 -8.76 -79.56
CA GLN A 1254 100.05 -8.01 -79.46
C GLN A 1254 98.88 -8.84 -79.99
N ILE A 1255 97.73 -8.63 -79.38
CA ILE A 1255 96.44 -9.05 -79.94
C ILE A 1255 96.15 -8.21 -81.19
N LEU A 1256 95.46 -8.83 -82.13
CA LEU A 1256 94.77 -8.15 -83.21
C LEU A 1256 93.26 -8.23 -82.95
N ASP A 1257 92.60 -7.07 -83.00
CA ASP A 1257 91.13 -6.94 -83.02
C ASP A 1257 90.54 -7.42 -84.37
#